data_AF-A0A498IBF5-F1
#
_entry.id   AF-A0A498IBF5-F1
#
_cell.length_a   1.000
_cell.length_b   1.000
_cell.length_c   1.000
_cell.angle_alpha   90.00
_cell.angle_beta   90.00
_cell.angle_gamma   90.00
#
_symmetry.space_group_name_H-M   'P 1'
#
loop_
_entity.id
_entity.type
_entity.pdbx_description
1 polymer ?
#
loop_
_entity_poly.entity_id
_entity_poly.type
_entity_poly.pdbx_seq_one_letter_code
_entity_poly.pdbx_strand_id
1 'polypeptide(L)'
;MMLHFNDPAKLKTKKIVFEEVYAARDSATLEQLKELSSKRRMLEESINESSSINGAIAREMSGGLTSRNQQVLHNLELYLPLLENLIWHVDRVKSHHQIVRWTSELKIQWTSVLSSSSFFNLKGSKYFQINNLQFELCLTLFLYGAILRERALEVLPADLVQSATLFREAAGVFHHLAHQVIPFLQHSLVGERPPEVVSSVSAAMSLICLADAQAVTIKRAEEKGTTVGLLAKLHHGIVELLDEAAGLLHTAKECKDTSSDVADFLSSCKMLHELQAQKYFAETLKRSNQFGVAVAVLRFTLTNVKKNMPGKESWKSVLKEEIDNFSELLRKHEHENEFVWHEKIPSEEMTGRVVSAVVSAENAVQSSFSGTDGLKLTYLEPTFTSPRPCVKREPCALGTTFFYGNNWLWDVGGAKILVDPILVGNLDFGIPWLYDAAKKFLKNFQTLKPLSEKYPNLRVIATPNAEALLDPLFSNVTYLEPGQSSVIEARNGSTVKVQATAGPVLGPPWQRPENGYLVITPEGKSTLYYEPHCVYNTSSLESKRADIVITPVIKQLLPYLGLRTRRCTSTCKAAECQIRIVLLDAYQRLCFTFCRVIVPMTNGDLDAKGLLPSLVSAEGTVESFKELLSKELPDAQVLQPTPGVPLQIPLRPNLP
;
A
#
# COMPACT_ATOMS: atom_id res chain seq x y z
N MET A 1 0.70 -21.24 -14.55
CA MET A 1 -0.68 -21.45 -15.01
C MET A 1 -1.60 -20.82 -13.97
N MET A 2 -2.58 -19.99 -14.37
CA MET A 2 -3.52 -19.35 -13.45
C MET A 2 -4.94 -19.83 -13.75
N LEU A 3 -5.71 -20.16 -12.71
CA LEU A 3 -7.12 -20.50 -12.87
C LEU A 3 -7.93 -19.21 -13.04
N HIS A 4 -8.93 -19.27 -13.90
CA HIS A 4 -9.79 -18.12 -14.20
C HIS A 4 -11.15 -18.26 -13.51
N PHE A 5 -11.61 -17.15 -12.93
CA PHE A 5 -12.94 -17.02 -12.34
C PHE A 5 -13.56 -15.72 -12.85
N ASN A 6 -14.34 -15.81 -13.93
CA ASN A 6 -14.81 -14.66 -14.70
C ASN A 6 -16.17 -14.13 -14.24
N ASP A 7 -16.79 -14.76 -13.25
CA ASP A 7 -18.15 -14.43 -12.81
C ASP A 7 -18.26 -13.09 -12.04
N PRO A 8 -17.27 -12.62 -11.25
CA PRO A 8 -17.37 -11.36 -10.50
C PRO A 8 -17.60 -10.10 -11.35
N ALA A 9 -17.17 -10.09 -12.61
CA ALA A 9 -17.29 -8.95 -13.52
C ALA A 9 -18.66 -8.84 -14.22
N LYS A 10 -19.55 -9.84 -14.04
CA LYS A 10 -20.83 -9.94 -14.78
C LYS A 10 -22.02 -9.26 -14.09
N LEU A 11 -21.76 -8.32 -13.18
CA LEU A 11 -22.81 -7.54 -12.53
C LEU A 11 -23.61 -6.74 -13.54
N LYS A 12 -24.92 -6.68 -13.33
CA LYS A 12 -25.88 -5.89 -14.13
C LYS A 12 -26.65 -4.96 -13.22
N THR A 13 -27.04 -3.80 -13.76
CA THR A 13 -27.80 -2.78 -13.04
C THR A 13 -29.01 -2.35 -13.84
N LYS A 14 -30.04 -1.80 -13.19
CA LYS A 14 -31.12 -1.11 -13.89
C LYS A 14 -30.80 0.37 -14.13
N LYS A 15 -31.47 0.93 -15.14
CA LYS A 15 -31.44 2.35 -15.46
C LYS A 15 -31.90 3.22 -14.29
N ILE A 16 -31.15 4.29 -14.04
CA ILE A 16 -31.47 5.34 -13.08
C ILE A 16 -31.36 6.69 -13.80
N VAL A 17 -32.29 7.59 -13.51
CA VAL A 17 -32.29 8.97 -14.02
C VAL A 17 -32.43 9.92 -12.83
N PHE A 18 -31.32 10.51 -12.40
CA PHE A 18 -31.25 11.33 -11.19
C PHE A 18 -32.06 12.62 -11.30
N GLU A 19 -32.09 13.28 -12.46
CA GLU A 19 -32.84 14.53 -12.68
C GLU A 19 -34.36 14.34 -12.72
N GLU A 20 -34.85 13.11 -12.86
CA GLU A 20 -36.29 12.80 -12.75
C GLU A 20 -36.73 12.65 -11.28
N VAL A 21 -35.78 12.48 -10.36
CA VAL A 21 -36.04 12.16 -8.95
C VAL A 21 -35.59 13.30 -8.02
N TYR A 22 -34.36 13.80 -8.18
CA TYR A 22 -33.86 14.96 -7.46
C TYR A 22 -34.32 16.25 -8.13
N ALA A 23 -35.06 17.09 -7.39
CA ALA A 23 -35.52 18.36 -7.92
C ALA A 23 -34.37 19.40 -7.95
N ALA A 24 -34.03 19.88 -9.14
CA ALA A 24 -33.13 21.02 -9.33
C ALA A 24 -33.92 22.35 -9.28
N ARG A 25 -33.42 23.33 -8.52
CA ARG A 25 -34.02 24.68 -8.43
C ARG A 25 -33.39 25.69 -9.39
N ASP A 26 -32.26 25.33 -9.98
CA ASP A 26 -31.48 26.14 -10.90
C ASP A 26 -30.93 25.29 -12.04
N SER A 27 -30.52 25.94 -13.13
CA SER A 27 -30.05 25.26 -14.33
C SER A 27 -28.72 24.54 -14.13
N ALA A 28 -27.85 25.01 -13.24
CA ALA A 28 -26.54 24.41 -13.01
C ALA A 28 -26.67 23.08 -12.27
N THR A 29 -27.49 23.03 -11.21
CA THR A 29 -27.82 21.77 -10.51
C THR A 29 -28.49 20.77 -11.45
N LEU A 30 -29.39 21.22 -12.33
CA LEU A 30 -30.02 20.34 -13.32
C LEU A 30 -29.00 19.75 -14.30
N GLU A 31 -28.02 20.54 -14.74
CA GLU A 31 -26.96 20.09 -15.63
C GLU A 31 -26.05 19.04 -14.97
N GLN A 32 -25.69 19.23 -13.70
CA GLN A 32 -24.93 18.25 -12.92
C GLN A 32 -25.69 16.92 -12.74
N LEU A 33 -27.00 16.96 -12.47
CA LEU A 33 -27.82 15.75 -12.35
C LEU A 33 -27.92 15.01 -13.69
N LYS A 34 -28.06 15.75 -14.80
CA LYS A 34 -28.06 15.17 -16.16
C LYS A 34 -26.70 14.55 -16.50
N GLU A 35 -25.60 15.18 -16.10
CA GLU A 35 -24.27 14.61 -16.28
C GLU A 35 -24.14 13.30 -15.51
N LEU A 36 -24.52 13.27 -14.23
CA LEU A 36 -24.52 12.06 -13.41
C LEU A 36 -25.34 10.92 -14.05
N SER A 37 -26.55 11.22 -14.52
CA SER A 37 -27.40 10.26 -15.25
C SER A 37 -26.78 9.78 -16.55
N SER A 38 -26.13 10.67 -17.30
CA SER A 38 -25.46 10.34 -18.55
C SER A 38 -24.27 9.40 -18.31
N LYS A 39 -23.38 9.73 -17.36
CA LYS A 39 -22.24 8.87 -17.00
C LYS A 39 -22.70 7.51 -16.50
N ARG A 40 -23.72 7.49 -15.64
CA ARG A 40 -24.29 6.23 -15.14
C ARG A 40 -24.92 5.39 -16.26
N ARG A 41 -25.61 6.01 -17.22
CA ARG A 41 -26.21 5.29 -18.36
C ARG A 41 -25.14 4.65 -19.25
N MET A 42 -24.05 5.36 -19.54
CA MET A 42 -22.93 4.78 -20.31
C MET A 42 -22.37 3.53 -19.62
N LEU A 43 -22.22 3.57 -18.30
CA LEU A 43 -21.83 2.41 -17.51
C LEU A 43 -22.85 1.28 -17.62
N GLU A 44 -24.14 1.57 -17.38
CA GLU A 44 -25.24 0.59 -17.47
C GLU A 44 -25.24 -0.13 -18.82
N GLU A 45 -25.24 0.61 -19.94
CA GLU A 45 -25.32 0.06 -21.29
C GLU A 45 -24.11 -0.83 -21.61
N SER A 46 -22.93 -0.47 -21.10
CA SER A 46 -21.68 -1.22 -21.29
C SER A 46 -21.67 -2.56 -20.54
N ILE A 47 -22.22 -2.59 -19.32
CA ILE A 47 -22.18 -3.79 -18.46
C ILE A 47 -23.37 -4.71 -18.74
N ASN A 48 -24.52 -4.14 -19.13
CA ASN A 48 -25.71 -4.91 -19.48
C ASN A 48 -25.66 -5.50 -20.89
N GLU A 49 -24.71 -5.07 -21.73
CA GLU A 49 -24.63 -5.41 -23.16
C GLU A 49 -25.88 -4.99 -23.94
N SER A 50 -26.52 -3.90 -23.49
CA SER A 50 -27.76 -3.39 -24.08
C SER A 50 -27.55 -2.25 -25.06
N SER A 51 -26.30 -1.83 -25.27
CA SER A 51 -25.98 -0.77 -26.23
C SER A 51 -26.27 -1.23 -27.65
N SER A 52 -27.07 -0.45 -28.38
CA SER A 52 -27.29 -0.59 -29.81
C SER A 52 -26.22 0.13 -30.66
N ILE A 53 -25.23 0.75 -30.00
CA ILE A 53 -24.19 1.56 -30.62
C ILE A 53 -23.16 0.63 -31.28
N ASN A 54 -22.84 0.92 -32.55
CA ASN A 54 -21.82 0.17 -33.30
C ASN A 54 -20.44 0.29 -32.62
N GLY A 55 -19.67 -0.79 -32.55
CA GLY A 55 -18.35 -0.83 -31.91
C GLY A 55 -17.31 0.15 -32.45
N ALA A 56 -17.50 0.72 -33.64
CA ALA A 56 -16.68 1.85 -34.12
C ALA A 56 -16.97 3.16 -33.36
N ILE A 57 -18.25 3.45 -33.11
CA ILE A 57 -18.70 4.65 -32.40
C ILE A 57 -18.35 4.53 -30.91
N ALA A 58 -18.54 3.35 -30.30
CA ALA A 58 -18.13 3.11 -28.92
C ALA A 58 -16.61 3.31 -28.70
N ARG A 59 -15.79 2.94 -29.70
CA ARG A 59 -14.34 3.21 -29.69
C ARG A 59 -14.02 4.70 -29.79
N GLU A 60 -14.71 5.43 -30.66
CA GLU A 60 -14.52 6.88 -30.78
C GLU A 60 -14.92 7.62 -29.49
N MET A 61 -16.06 7.27 -28.91
CA MET A 61 -16.55 7.84 -27.65
C MET A 61 -15.64 7.57 -26.46
N SER A 62 -14.89 6.46 -26.48
CA SER A 62 -13.91 6.10 -25.45
C SER A 62 -12.50 6.60 -25.76
N GLY A 63 -12.33 7.54 -26.70
CA GLY A 63 -11.02 8.11 -27.03
C GLY A 63 -10.08 7.14 -27.77
N GLY A 64 -10.64 6.14 -28.46
CA GLY A 64 -9.90 5.15 -29.24
C GLY A 64 -9.56 3.85 -28.50
N LEU A 65 -10.07 3.65 -27.27
CA LEU A 65 -9.82 2.45 -26.49
C LEU A 65 -10.42 1.21 -27.15
N THR A 66 -9.63 0.13 -27.27
CA THR A 66 -10.03 -1.08 -27.99
C THR A 66 -10.48 -2.22 -27.09
N SER A 67 -9.99 -2.30 -25.84
CA SER A 67 -10.43 -3.31 -24.88
C SER A 67 -11.76 -2.91 -24.23
N ARG A 68 -12.71 -3.85 -24.20
CA ARG A 68 -13.99 -3.68 -23.52
C ARG A 68 -13.79 -3.40 -22.03
N ASN A 69 -12.93 -4.15 -21.35
CA ASN A 69 -12.66 -3.94 -19.93
C ASN A 69 -12.07 -2.56 -19.68
N GLN A 70 -11.20 -2.07 -20.57
CA GLN A 70 -10.64 -0.72 -20.47
C GLN A 70 -11.71 0.37 -20.68
N GLN A 71 -12.67 0.16 -21.59
CA GLN A 71 -13.81 1.07 -21.78
C GLN A 71 -14.72 1.11 -20.54
N VAL A 72 -14.97 -0.04 -19.92
CA VAL A 72 -15.77 -0.12 -18.68
C VAL A 72 -15.05 0.60 -17.53
N LEU A 73 -13.73 0.40 -17.36
CA LEU A 73 -12.94 1.12 -16.36
C LEU A 73 -13.02 2.64 -16.56
N HIS A 74 -12.88 3.10 -17.80
CA HIS A 74 -12.99 4.52 -18.10
C HIS A 74 -14.38 5.09 -17.72
N ASN A 75 -15.46 4.37 -18.03
CA ASN A 75 -16.81 4.79 -17.67
C ASN A 75 -17.02 4.81 -16.14
N LEU A 76 -16.42 3.86 -15.41
CA LEU A 76 -16.44 3.83 -13.94
C LEU A 76 -15.68 5.03 -13.36
N GLU A 77 -14.51 5.35 -13.89
CA GLU A 77 -13.68 6.49 -13.46
C GLU A 77 -14.35 7.85 -13.71
N LEU A 78 -15.21 7.96 -14.73
CA LEU A 78 -16.02 9.15 -14.96
C LEU A 78 -17.24 9.25 -14.03
N TYR A 79 -17.80 8.12 -13.60
CA TYR A 79 -19.03 8.09 -12.80
C TYR A 79 -18.75 8.18 -11.28
N LEU A 80 -17.74 7.47 -10.78
CA LEU A 80 -17.42 7.38 -9.36
C LEU A 80 -17.26 8.75 -8.66
N PRO A 81 -16.49 9.72 -9.19
CA PRO A 81 -16.33 11.02 -8.54
C PRO A 81 -17.65 11.80 -8.42
N LEU A 82 -18.54 11.68 -9.43
CA LEU A 82 -19.84 12.34 -9.42
C LEU A 82 -20.77 11.70 -8.38
N LEU A 83 -20.74 10.37 -8.26
CA LEU A 83 -21.52 9.64 -7.26
C LEU A 83 -21.04 9.95 -5.83
N GLU A 84 -19.73 9.94 -5.59
CA GLU A 84 -19.15 10.29 -4.29
C GLU A 84 -19.48 11.73 -3.90
N ASN A 85 -19.43 12.66 -4.85
CA ASN A 85 -19.83 14.05 -4.63
C ASN A 85 -21.31 14.15 -4.22
N LEU A 86 -22.21 13.45 -4.93
CA LEU A 86 -23.63 13.41 -4.57
C LEU A 86 -23.83 12.83 -3.15
N ILE A 87 -23.16 11.74 -2.82
CA ILE A 87 -23.22 11.12 -1.48
C ILE A 87 -22.78 12.12 -0.41
N TRP A 88 -21.66 12.81 -0.61
CA TRP A 88 -21.15 13.80 0.33
C TRP A 88 -22.18 14.90 0.61
N HIS A 89 -22.84 15.41 -0.44
CA HIS A 89 -23.87 16.43 -0.28
C HIS A 89 -25.14 15.88 0.40
N VAL A 90 -25.60 14.70 0.00
CA VAL A 90 -26.80 14.05 0.57
C VAL A 90 -26.61 13.72 2.05
N ASP A 91 -25.43 13.22 2.45
CA ASP A 91 -25.14 12.84 3.84
C ASP A 91 -25.16 14.04 4.79
N ARG A 92 -24.78 15.24 4.33
CA ARG A 92 -24.86 16.48 5.12
C ARG A 92 -26.29 16.90 5.41
N VAL A 93 -27.26 16.46 4.61
CA VAL A 93 -28.68 16.79 4.74
C VAL A 93 -29.55 15.57 5.01
N LYS A 94 -28.98 14.45 5.46
CA LYS A 94 -29.66 13.15 5.65
C LYS A 94 -30.91 13.17 6.56
N SER A 95 -31.06 14.18 7.41
CA SER A 95 -32.25 14.38 8.24
C SER A 95 -33.44 15.01 7.49
N HIS A 96 -33.23 15.53 6.28
CA HIS A 96 -34.28 16.14 5.47
C HIS A 96 -35.13 15.05 4.82
N HIS A 97 -36.39 14.95 5.27
CA HIS A 97 -37.37 13.96 4.81
C HIS A 97 -37.50 13.88 3.27
N GLN A 98 -37.37 15.01 2.58
CA GLN A 98 -37.48 15.08 1.13
C GLN A 98 -36.31 14.39 0.42
N ILE A 99 -35.08 14.52 0.93
CA ILE A 99 -33.88 13.87 0.38
C ILE A 99 -33.96 12.35 0.56
N VAL A 100 -34.40 11.90 1.73
CA VAL A 100 -34.61 10.47 2.02
C VAL A 100 -35.67 9.87 1.08
N ARG A 101 -36.75 10.61 0.83
CA ARG A 101 -37.80 10.22 -0.11
C ARG A 101 -37.28 10.13 -1.55
N TRP A 102 -36.60 11.16 -2.04
CA TRP A 102 -36.02 11.14 -3.39
C TRP A 102 -35.02 9.98 -3.55
N THR A 103 -34.12 9.78 -2.59
CA THR A 103 -33.19 8.64 -2.61
C THR A 103 -33.93 7.30 -2.72
N SER A 104 -35.05 7.16 -2.00
CA SER A 104 -35.89 5.96 -2.06
C SER A 104 -36.57 5.76 -3.43
N GLU A 105 -36.92 6.85 -4.11
CA GLU A 105 -37.59 6.84 -5.42
C GLU A 105 -36.64 6.49 -6.58
N LEU A 106 -35.31 6.52 -6.38
CA LEU A 106 -34.32 6.09 -7.38
C LEU A 106 -34.42 4.59 -7.74
N LYS A 107 -34.97 3.76 -6.85
CA LYS A 107 -35.14 2.32 -7.06
C LYS A 107 -33.84 1.60 -7.49
N ILE A 108 -32.75 1.84 -6.76
CA ILE A 108 -31.42 1.28 -7.08
C ILE A 108 -31.46 -0.24 -7.06
N GLN A 109 -31.09 -0.86 -8.19
CA GLN A 109 -31.19 -2.30 -8.40
C GLN A 109 -29.96 -2.86 -9.11
N TRP A 110 -29.34 -3.87 -8.50
CA TRP A 110 -28.19 -4.59 -9.04
C TRP A 110 -28.39 -6.10 -8.94
N THR A 111 -27.82 -6.85 -9.87
CA THR A 111 -27.75 -8.30 -9.76
C THR A 111 -26.66 -8.73 -8.78
N SER A 112 -26.79 -9.92 -8.21
CA SER A 112 -25.67 -10.61 -7.56
C SER A 112 -25.11 -11.70 -8.48
N VAL A 113 -23.79 -11.75 -8.60
CA VAL A 113 -23.06 -12.81 -9.31
C VAL A 113 -22.52 -13.86 -8.35
N LEU A 114 -22.36 -13.51 -7.07
CA LEU A 114 -21.87 -14.41 -6.03
C LEU A 114 -23.00 -15.17 -5.32
N SER A 115 -24.26 -14.83 -5.57
CA SER A 115 -25.41 -15.56 -5.04
C SER A 115 -25.65 -16.87 -5.80
N SER A 116 -25.99 -17.94 -5.09
CA SER A 116 -26.42 -19.21 -5.67
C SER A 116 -27.65 -18.99 -6.55
N SER A 117 -27.55 -19.36 -7.82
CA SER A 117 -28.70 -19.38 -8.73
C SER A 117 -29.71 -20.41 -8.21
N SER A 118 -30.95 -19.98 -7.93
CA SER A 118 -32.01 -20.92 -7.58
C SER A 118 -32.25 -21.92 -8.72
N PHE A 119 -32.48 -23.19 -8.38
CA PHE A 119 -32.57 -24.36 -9.27
C PHE A 119 -33.65 -24.29 -10.38
N PHE A 120 -34.43 -23.20 -10.47
CA PHE A 120 -35.49 -22.99 -11.46
C PHE A 120 -35.34 -21.66 -12.23
N ASN A 121 -34.14 -21.29 -12.69
CA ASN A 121 -33.93 -20.04 -13.42
C ASN A 121 -34.11 -20.17 -14.94
N LEU A 122 -35.37 -20.19 -15.38
CA LEU A 122 -35.77 -19.74 -16.72
C LEU A 122 -35.69 -18.19 -16.86
N LYS A 123 -35.35 -17.46 -15.77
CA LYS A 123 -35.28 -15.98 -15.69
C LYS A 123 -34.02 -15.50 -14.96
N GLY A 124 -32.88 -15.44 -15.65
CA GLY A 124 -31.72 -14.57 -15.34
C GLY A 124 -31.16 -14.50 -13.91
N SER A 125 -30.19 -13.61 -13.68
CA SER A 125 -29.60 -13.34 -12.36
C SER A 125 -30.58 -12.57 -11.45
N LYS A 126 -30.62 -12.87 -10.15
CA LYS A 126 -31.50 -12.21 -9.17
C LYS A 126 -31.07 -10.75 -8.98
N TYR A 127 -32.03 -9.82 -9.08
CA TYR A 127 -31.84 -8.41 -8.75
C TYR A 127 -32.16 -8.14 -7.28
N PHE A 128 -31.29 -7.39 -6.62
CA PHE A 128 -31.46 -6.87 -5.27
C PHE A 128 -31.76 -5.37 -5.36
N GLN A 129 -32.84 -4.94 -4.71
CA GLN A 129 -33.23 -3.54 -4.64
C GLN A 129 -32.92 -2.99 -3.25
N ILE A 130 -31.95 -2.09 -3.16
CA ILE A 130 -31.59 -1.39 -1.92
C ILE A 130 -31.45 0.09 -2.27
N ASN A 131 -32.44 0.91 -1.86
CA ASN A 131 -32.53 2.31 -2.27
C ASN A 131 -31.64 3.20 -1.39
N ASN A 132 -30.33 3.04 -1.53
CA ASN A 132 -29.32 3.75 -0.75
C ASN A 132 -28.13 4.09 -1.65
N LEU A 133 -27.62 5.33 -1.60
CA LEU A 133 -26.52 5.75 -2.47
C LEU A 133 -25.18 5.08 -2.11
N GLN A 134 -24.95 4.75 -0.84
CA GLN A 134 -23.79 3.97 -0.42
C GLN A 134 -23.87 2.51 -0.92
N PHE A 135 -25.08 1.96 -1.11
CA PHE A 135 -25.25 0.67 -1.80
C PHE A 135 -24.84 0.75 -3.28
N GLU A 136 -25.25 1.82 -3.96
CA GLU A 136 -24.81 2.11 -5.34
C GLU A 136 -23.29 2.26 -5.44
N LEU A 137 -22.66 3.00 -4.52
CA LEU A 137 -21.21 3.17 -4.46
C LEU A 137 -20.50 1.83 -4.23
N CYS A 138 -21.00 1.03 -3.29
CA CYS A 138 -20.44 -0.27 -2.95
C CYS A 138 -20.39 -1.19 -4.17
N LEU A 139 -21.50 -1.33 -4.92
CA LEU A 139 -21.52 -2.23 -6.08
C LEU A 139 -20.80 -1.66 -7.29
N THR A 140 -20.74 -0.34 -7.43
CA THR A 140 -19.93 0.32 -8.48
C THR A 140 -18.43 0.07 -8.24
N LEU A 141 -17.96 0.22 -7.00
CA LEU A 141 -16.57 -0.08 -6.62
C LEU A 141 -16.27 -1.58 -6.69
N PHE A 142 -17.22 -2.45 -6.32
CA PHE A 142 -17.04 -3.90 -6.45
C PHE A 142 -16.83 -4.28 -7.91
N LEU A 143 -17.65 -3.71 -8.81
CA LEU A 143 -17.48 -3.87 -10.25
C LEU A 143 -16.14 -3.31 -10.73
N TYR A 144 -15.70 -2.16 -10.22
CA TYR A 144 -14.39 -1.60 -10.56
C TYR A 144 -13.24 -2.56 -10.22
N GLY A 145 -13.21 -3.11 -9.00
CA GLY A 145 -12.24 -4.13 -8.61
C GLY A 145 -12.32 -5.39 -9.50
N ALA A 146 -13.53 -5.84 -9.84
CA ALA A 146 -13.73 -7.02 -10.70
C ALA A 146 -13.23 -6.79 -12.14
N ILE A 147 -13.48 -5.62 -12.73
CA ILE A 147 -13.02 -5.29 -14.08
C ILE A 147 -11.51 -5.04 -14.12
N LEU A 148 -10.92 -4.46 -13.08
CA LEU A 148 -9.46 -4.37 -12.94
C LEU A 148 -8.82 -5.77 -12.97
N ARG A 149 -9.44 -6.73 -12.27
CA ARG A 149 -8.99 -8.13 -12.28
C ARG A 149 -9.08 -8.77 -13.68
N GLU A 150 -10.18 -8.57 -14.41
CA GLU A 150 -10.31 -9.04 -15.80
C GLU A 150 -9.29 -8.36 -16.73
N ARG A 151 -9.05 -7.06 -16.54
CA ARG A 151 -8.04 -6.31 -17.29
C ARG A 151 -6.63 -6.84 -17.01
N ALA A 152 -6.33 -7.21 -15.76
CA ALA A 152 -5.07 -7.83 -15.39
C ALA A 152 -4.85 -9.16 -16.14
N LEU A 153 -5.90 -9.96 -16.31
CA LEU A 153 -5.87 -11.22 -17.06
C LEU A 153 -5.70 -10.98 -18.57
N GLU A 154 -6.35 -9.96 -19.15
CA GLU A 154 -6.15 -9.58 -20.56
C GLU A 154 -4.70 -9.17 -20.86
N VAL A 155 -4.06 -8.46 -19.93
CA VAL A 155 -2.70 -7.93 -20.09
C VAL A 155 -1.64 -9.00 -19.78
N LEU A 156 -1.98 -10.01 -18.97
CA LEU A 156 -1.08 -11.06 -18.49
C LEU A 156 -0.16 -11.69 -19.56
N PRO A 157 -0.61 -12.01 -20.79
CA PRO A 157 0.27 -12.62 -21.79
C PRO A 157 1.31 -11.65 -22.36
N ALA A 158 1.05 -10.34 -22.32
CA ALA A 158 1.87 -9.32 -22.96
C ALA A 158 2.78 -8.57 -21.97
N ASP A 159 2.27 -8.26 -20.78
CA ASP A 159 3.01 -7.49 -19.77
C ASP A 159 2.71 -8.00 -18.35
N LEU A 160 3.63 -8.82 -17.83
CA LEU A 160 3.54 -9.37 -16.47
C LEU A 160 3.61 -8.27 -15.39
N VAL A 161 4.32 -7.17 -15.64
CA VAL A 161 4.47 -6.09 -14.64
C VAL A 161 3.18 -5.30 -14.52
N GLN A 162 2.59 -4.93 -15.66
CA GLN A 162 1.31 -4.24 -15.69
C GLN A 162 0.19 -5.14 -15.15
N SER A 163 0.16 -6.42 -15.53
CA SER A 163 -0.81 -7.40 -15.01
C SER A 163 -0.74 -7.52 -13.48
N ALA A 164 0.45 -7.71 -12.90
CA ALA A 164 0.62 -7.78 -11.45
C ALA A 164 0.20 -6.47 -10.75
N THR A 165 0.39 -5.32 -11.41
CA THR A 165 -0.02 -4.02 -10.87
C THR A 165 -1.54 -3.88 -10.83
N LEU A 166 -2.23 -4.24 -11.91
CA LEU A 166 -3.69 -4.22 -11.97
C LEU A 166 -4.34 -5.16 -10.95
N PHE A 167 -3.76 -6.34 -10.70
CA PHE A 167 -4.24 -7.23 -9.63
C PHE A 167 -4.09 -6.60 -8.24
N ARG A 168 -2.98 -5.88 -7.98
CA ARG A 168 -2.79 -5.16 -6.71
C ARG A 168 -3.75 -3.99 -6.57
N GLU A 169 -4.00 -3.25 -7.64
CA GLU A 169 -5.02 -2.20 -7.67
C GLU A 169 -6.40 -2.76 -7.35
N ALA A 170 -6.80 -3.88 -7.99
CA ALA A 170 -8.04 -4.58 -7.69
C ALA A 170 -8.11 -5.00 -6.20
N ALA A 171 -7.03 -5.54 -5.65
CA ALA A 171 -6.94 -5.88 -4.23
C ALA A 171 -7.18 -4.65 -3.34
N GLY A 172 -6.55 -3.52 -3.66
CA GLY A 172 -6.73 -2.25 -2.94
C GLY A 172 -8.18 -1.76 -2.95
N VAL A 173 -8.87 -1.86 -4.09
CA VAL A 173 -10.30 -1.52 -4.20
C VAL A 173 -11.15 -2.41 -3.28
N PHE A 174 -10.95 -3.73 -3.31
CA PHE A 174 -11.69 -4.66 -2.46
C PHE A 174 -11.38 -4.50 -0.97
N HIS A 175 -10.13 -4.18 -0.63
CA HIS A 175 -9.74 -3.83 0.74
C HIS A 175 -10.44 -2.56 1.22
N HIS A 176 -10.44 -1.51 0.40
CA HIS A 176 -11.16 -0.26 0.69
C HIS A 176 -12.66 -0.52 0.90
N LEU A 177 -13.28 -1.32 0.03
CA LEU A 177 -14.67 -1.74 0.19
C LEU A 177 -14.93 -2.42 1.53
N ALA A 178 -14.11 -3.41 1.89
CA ALA A 178 -14.28 -4.21 3.09
C ALA A 178 -14.23 -3.37 4.38
N HIS A 179 -13.31 -2.41 4.44
CA HIS A 179 -12.97 -1.69 5.67
C HIS A 179 -13.50 -0.25 5.75
N GLN A 180 -13.75 0.40 4.62
CA GLN A 180 -14.08 1.83 4.57
C GLN A 180 -15.44 2.13 3.94
N VAL A 181 -16.03 1.24 3.12
CA VAL A 181 -17.31 1.52 2.45
C VAL A 181 -18.45 0.71 3.05
N ILE A 182 -18.29 -0.62 3.09
CA ILE A 182 -19.34 -1.54 3.56
C ILE A 182 -19.75 -1.29 5.02
N PRO A 183 -18.86 -0.99 5.98
CA PRO A 183 -19.26 -0.72 7.36
C PRO A 183 -20.27 0.43 7.49
N PHE A 184 -20.19 1.47 6.65
CA PHE A 184 -21.17 2.57 6.66
C PHE A 184 -22.55 2.14 6.14
N LEU A 185 -22.59 1.14 5.25
CA LEU A 185 -23.83 0.59 4.71
C LEU A 185 -24.51 -0.38 5.70
N GLN A 186 -23.75 -1.09 6.53
CA GLN A 186 -24.28 -2.13 7.44
C GLN A 186 -25.36 -1.63 8.39
N HIS A 187 -25.28 -0.37 8.85
CA HIS A 187 -26.29 0.22 9.74
C HIS A 187 -27.64 0.48 9.05
N SER A 188 -27.70 0.45 7.72
CA SER A 188 -28.88 0.78 6.90
C SER A 188 -29.53 -0.42 6.21
N LEU A 189 -28.91 -1.61 6.28
CA LEU A 189 -29.41 -2.81 5.61
C LEU A 189 -30.39 -3.58 6.50
N VAL A 190 -31.67 -3.57 6.15
CA VAL A 190 -32.71 -4.41 6.77
C VAL A 190 -33.19 -5.43 5.73
N GLY A 191 -32.83 -6.71 5.89
CA GLY A 191 -33.32 -7.80 5.03
C GLY A 191 -32.23 -8.57 4.28
N GLU A 192 -32.63 -9.21 3.18
CA GLU A 192 -31.75 -10.03 2.33
C GLU A 192 -30.76 -9.15 1.55
N ARG A 193 -29.47 -9.50 1.57
CA ARG A 193 -28.40 -8.72 0.94
C ARG A 193 -27.52 -9.58 0.03
N PRO A 194 -27.01 -9.00 -1.07
CA PRO A 194 -26.10 -9.72 -1.95
C PRO A 194 -24.72 -9.93 -1.27
N PRO A 195 -23.99 -11.02 -1.55
CA PRO A 195 -22.67 -11.27 -0.96
C PRO A 195 -21.65 -10.16 -1.22
N GLU A 196 -21.77 -9.44 -2.33
CA GLU A 196 -20.90 -8.34 -2.74
C GLU A 196 -20.90 -7.17 -1.73
N VAL A 197 -21.92 -7.04 -0.89
CA VAL A 197 -21.99 -6.00 0.17
C VAL A 197 -21.61 -6.52 1.56
N VAL A 198 -20.91 -7.66 1.64
CA VAL A 198 -20.41 -8.22 2.89
C VAL A 198 -18.91 -7.99 3.02
N SER A 199 -18.47 -7.41 4.13
CA SER A 199 -17.07 -7.03 4.35
C SER A 199 -16.12 -8.22 4.21
N SER A 200 -16.47 -9.39 4.74
CA SER A 200 -15.64 -10.60 4.65
C SER A 200 -15.52 -11.12 3.21
N VAL A 201 -16.56 -10.96 2.38
CA VAL A 201 -16.51 -11.32 0.95
C VAL A 201 -15.56 -10.37 0.21
N SER A 202 -15.65 -9.07 0.44
CA SER A 202 -14.71 -8.11 -0.15
C SER A 202 -13.28 -8.33 0.34
N ALA A 203 -13.07 -8.62 1.62
CA ALA A 203 -11.74 -8.95 2.15
C ALA A 203 -11.18 -10.25 1.52
N ALA A 204 -12.01 -11.27 1.32
CA ALA A 204 -11.61 -12.49 0.60
C ALA A 204 -11.25 -12.19 -0.86
N MET A 205 -12.02 -11.36 -1.57
CA MET A 205 -11.71 -10.93 -2.93
C MET A 205 -10.39 -10.15 -3.01
N SER A 206 -10.07 -9.33 -2.00
CA SER A 206 -8.77 -8.66 -1.89
C SER A 206 -7.63 -9.67 -1.82
N LEU A 207 -7.74 -10.68 -0.95
CA LEU A 207 -6.72 -11.72 -0.80
C LEU A 207 -6.56 -12.57 -2.07
N ILE A 208 -7.66 -12.88 -2.77
CA ILE A 208 -7.63 -13.55 -4.07
C ILE A 208 -6.83 -12.72 -5.09
N CYS A 209 -7.07 -11.41 -5.16
CA CYS A 209 -6.34 -10.55 -6.09
C CYS A 209 -4.84 -10.44 -5.73
N LEU A 210 -4.48 -10.46 -4.44
CA LEU A 210 -3.08 -10.52 -4.01
C LEU A 210 -2.42 -11.85 -4.38
N ALA A 211 -3.14 -12.96 -4.20
CA ALA A 211 -2.69 -14.28 -4.65
C ALA A 211 -2.45 -14.32 -6.17
N ASP A 212 -3.36 -13.74 -6.95
CA ASP A 212 -3.21 -13.60 -8.39
C ASP A 212 -1.97 -12.75 -8.76
N ALA A 213 -1.78 -11.59 -8.13
CA ALA A 213 -0.59 -10.74 -8.34
C ALA A 213 0.73 -11.48 -8.02
N GLN A 214 0.72 -12.27 -6.95
CA GLN A 214 1.86 -13.09 -6.56
C GLN A 214 2.11 -14.22 -7.57
N ALA A 215 1.06 -14.84 -8.12
CA ALA A 215 1.19 -15.86 -9.16
C ALA A 215 1.86 -15.29 -10.43
N VAL A 216 1.50 -14.07 -10.83
CA VAL A 216 2.18 -13.36 -11.94
C VAL A 216 3.64 -13.09 -11.62
N THR A 217 3.94 -12.70 -10.38
CA THR A 217 5.31 -12.45 -9.92
C THR A 217 6.16 -13.71 -9.95
N ILE A 218 5.59 -14.85 -9.55
CA ILE A 218 6.23 -16.16 -9.65
C ILE A 218 6.55 -16.51 -11.10
N LYS A 219 5.58 -16.37 -12.01
CA LYS A 219 5.80 -16.64 -13.44
C LYS A 219 6.99 -15.86 -14.00
N ARG A 220 7.10 -14.58 -13.63
CA ARG A 220 8.25 -13.75 -13.98
C ARG A 220 9.56 -14.21 -13.32
N ALA A 221 9.49 -14.69 -12.08
CA ALA A 221 10.65 -15.22 -11.36
C ALA A 221 11.16 -16.53 -11.97
N GLU A 222 10.26 -17.38 -12.47
CA GLU A 222 10.58 -18.59 -13.23
C GLU A 222 11.30 -18.24 -14.54
N GLU A 223 10.76 -17.29 -15.32
CA GLU A 223 11.38 -16.81 -16.57
C GLU A 223 12.80 -16.24 -16.37
N LYS A 224 13.07 -15.67 -15.20
CA LYS A 224 14.39 -15.10 -14.84
C LYS A 224 15.36 -16.09 -14.21
N GLY A 225 14.99 -17.36 -14.04
CA GLY A 225 15.86 -18.39 -13.47
C GLY A 225 16.12 -18.22 -11.97
N THR A 226 15.10 -17.85 -11.20
CA THR A 226 15.17 -17.70 -9.74
C THR A 226 15.47 -19.03 -9.03
N THR A 227 15.96 -18.97 -7.79
CA THR A 227 16.23 -20.19 -6.99
C THR A 227 14.94 -20.96 -6.68
N VAL A 228 15.01 -22.28 -6.78
CA VAL A 228 13.88 -23.19 -6.52
C VAL A 228 13.33 -23.04 -5.09
N GLY A 229 14.20 -22.78 -4.10
CA GLY A 229 13.77 -22.56 -2.73
C GLY A 229 12.96 -21.26 -2.53
N LEU A 230 13.21 -20.23 -3.34
CA LEU A 230 12.38 -19.01 -3.34
C LEU A 230 11.05 -19.25 -4.05
N LEU A 231 11.05 -19.99 -5.17
CA LEU A 231 9.80 -20.35 -5.86
C LEU A 231 8.87 -21.18 -4.97
N ALA A 232 9.40 -22.15 -4.21
CA ALA A 232 8.64 -22.92 -3.23
C ALA A 232 7.91 -22.01 -2.22
N LYS A 233 8.66 -21.08 -1.61
CA LYS A 233 8.12 -20.12 -0.64
C LYS A 233 7.08 -19.18 -1.24
N LEU A 234 7.29 -18.72 -2.47
CA LEU A 234 6.33 -17.84 -3.13
C LEU A 234 5.03 -18.57 -3.44
N HIS A 235 5.07 -19.83 -3.86
CA HIS A 235 3.86 -20.63 -4.06
C HIS A 235 3.13 -20.90 -2.73
N HIS A 236 3.87 -21.23 -1.66
CA HIS A 236 3.31 -21.38 -0.32
C HIS A 236 2.67 -20.08 0.19
N GLY A 237 3.30 -18.95 -0.11
CA GLY A 237 2.74 -17.59 -0.14
C GLY A 237 1.27 -17.50 -0.51
N ILE A 238 0.95 -18.05 -1.68
CA ILE A 238 -0.38 -18.02 -2.27
C ILE A 238 -1.33 -18.95 -1.51
N VAL A 239 -0.86 -20.13 -1.09
CA VAL A 239 -1.65 -21.08 -0.31
C VAL A 239 -2.18 -20.43 0.98
N GLU A 240 -1.33 -19.67 1.69
CA GLU A 240 -1.76 -18.95 2.90
C GLU A 240 -2.82 -17.88 2.62
N LEU A 241 -2.61 -17.04 1.60
CA LEU A 241 -3.57 -16.00 1.23
C LEU A 241 -4.94 -16.61 0.89
N LEU A 242 -4.94 -17.74 0.20
CA LEU A 242 -6.16 -18.46 -0.18
C LEU A 242 -6.82 -19.15 1.02
N ASP A 243 -6.05 -19.65 1.98
CA ASP A 243 -6.57 -20.21 3.23
C ASP A 243 -7.22 -19.15 4.11
N GLU A 244 -6.61 -17.97 4.22
CA GLU A 244 -7.20 -16.83 4.92
C GLU A 244 -8.49 -16.38 4.21
N ALA A 245 -8.48 -16.29 2.88
CA ALA A 245 -9.68 -15.97 2.10
C ALA A 245 -10.82 -16.98 2.32
N ALA A 246 -10.51 -18.28 2.32
CA ALA A 246 -11.48 -19.33 2.61
C ALA A 246 -12.03 -19.24 4.04
N GLY A 247 -11.17 -18.96 5.02
CA GLY A 247 -11.56 -18.74 6.42
C GLY A 247 -12.54 -17.57 6.59
N LEU A 248 -12.31 -16.46 5.87
CA LEU A 248 -13.21 -15.31 5.85
C LEU A 248 -14.58 -15.64 5.26
N LEU A 249 -14.62 -16.40 4.15
CA LEU A 249 -15.88 -16.84 3.54
C LEU A 249 -16.65 -17.84 4.41
N HIS A 250 -15.97 -18.77 5.08
CA HIS A 250 -16.60 -19.70 6.02
C HIS A 250 -17.20 -19.02 7.24
N THR A 251 -16.56 -17.94 7.72
CA THR A 251 -17.04 -17.16 8.86
C THR A 251 -18.19 -16.21 8.48
N ALA A 252 -18.37 -15.94 7.17
CA ALA A 252 -19.43 -15.12 6.61
C ALA A 252 -20.83 -15.80 6.65
N LYS A 253 -21.26 -16.26 7.82
CA LYS A 253 -22.59 -16.87 8.08
C LYS A 253 -23.78 -15.97 7.71
N GLU A 254 -23.52 -14.72 7.35
CA GLU A 254 -24.50 -13.70 6.99
C GLU A 254 -25.07 -13.87 5.58
N CYS A 255 -24.39 -14.61 4.67
CA CYS A 255 -24.91 -14.94 3.34
C CYS A 255 -25.25 -16.43 3.25
N LYS A 256 -26.51 -16.77 3.53
CA LYS A 256 -27.05 -18.13 3.36
C LYS A 256 -27.02 -18.64 1.91
N ASP A 257 -26.87 -17.72 0.95
CA ASP A 257 -26.97 -18.00 -0.49
C ASP A 257 -25.64 -17.75 -1.23
N THR A 258 -24.48 -17.84 -0.58
CA THR A 258 -23.20 -17.70 -1.31
C THR A 258 -22.98 -18.93 -2.19
N SER A 259 -22.73 -18.71 -3.48
CA SER A 259 -22.46 -19.79 -4.44
C SER A 259 -21.24 -20.61 -4.00
N SER A 260 -21.30 -21.94 -4.15
CA SER A 260 -20.14 -22.81 -3.85
C SER A 260 -18.97 -22.55 -4.80
N ASP A 261 -19.22 -21.87 -5.92
CA ASP A 261 -18.28 -21.60 -7.00
C ASP A 261 -17.02 -20.88 -6.53
N VAL A 262 -17.16 -19.90 -5.63
CA VAL A 262 -16.01 -19.16 -5.09
C VAL A 262 -15.16 -20.07 -4.20
N ALA A 263 -15.81 -20.88 -3.36
CA ALA A 263 -15.12 -21.82 -2.48
C ALA A 263 -14.42 -22.94 -3.28
N ASP A 264 -15.09 -23.46 -4.32
CA ASP A 264 -14.52 -24.45 -5.23
C ASP A 264 -13.33 -23.87 -6.03
N PHE A 265 -13.44 -22.62 -6.49
CA PHE A 265 -12.35 -21.91 -7.15
C PHE A 265 -11.15 -21.71 -6.22
N LEU A 266 -11.38 -21.24 -5.00
CA LEU A 266 -10.34 -21.05 -3.97
C LEU A 266 -9.63 -22.37 -3.64
N SER A 267 -10.39 -23.43 -3.39
CA SER A 267 -9.86 -24.77 -3.12
C SER A 267 -9.03 -25.28 -4.30
N SER A 268 -9.51 -25.06 -5.53
CA SER A 268 -8.79 -25.44 -6.74
C SER A 268 -7.47 -24.67 -6.91
N CYS A 269 -7.49 -23.35 -6.69
CA CYS A 269 -6.28 -22.52 -6.75
C CYS A 269 -5.28 -22.92 -5.67
N LYS A 270 -5.76 -23.14 -4.44
CA LYS A 270 -4.92 -23.56 -3.32
C LYS A 270 -4.20 -24.85 -3.65
N MET A 271 -4.94 -25.86 -4.12
CA MET A 271 -4.38 -27.16 -4.51
C MET A 271 -3.33 -27.05 -5.61
N LEU A 272 -3.57 -26.21 -6.62
CA LEU A 272 -2.60 -25.96 -7.70
C LEU A 272 -1.29 -25.38 -7.14
N HIS A 273 -1.37 -24.37 -6.27
CA HIS A 273 -0.18 -23.74 -5.70
C HIS A 273 0.50 -24.60 -4.63
N GLU A 274 -0.23 -25.46 -3.92
CA GLU A 274 0.33 -26.46 -3.00
C GLU A 274 1.16 -27.50 -3.77
N LEU A 275 0.67 -28.00 -4.92
CA LEU A 275 1.45 -28.89 -5.79
C LEU A 275 2.74 -28.22 -6.27
N GLN A 276 2.69 -26.96 -6.73
CA GLN A 276 3.89 -26.26 -7.18
C GLN A 276 4.88 -25.98 -6.03
N ALA A 277 4.38 -25.57 -4.87
CA ALA A 277 5.21 -25.33 -3.68
C ALA A 277 6.00 -26.60 -3.32
N GLN A 278 5.32 -27.73 -3.21
CA GLN A 278 5.93 -29.00 -2.83
C GLN A 278 6.87 -29.57 -3.90
N LYS A 279 6.58 -29.33 -5.19
CA LYS A 279 7.49 -29.64 -6.29
C LYS A 279 8.82 -28.90 -6.15
N TYR A 280 8.80 -27.58 -5.96
CA TYR A 280 10.02 -26.79 -5.81
C TYR A 280 10.73 -27.05 -4.47
N PHE A 281 9.98 -27.39 -3.43
CA PHE A 281 10.55 -27.78 -2.14
C PHE A 281 11.29 -29.12 -2.23
N ALA A 282 10.69 -30.13 -2.88
CA ALA A 282 11.35 -31.41 -3.13
C ALA A 282 12.66 -31.23 -3.93
N GLU A 283 12.68 -30.35 -4.92
CA GLU A 283 13.89 -30.00 -5.67
C GLU A 283 14.95 -29.32 -4.78
N THR A 284 14.53 -28.50 -3.81
CA THR A 284 15.45 -27.90 -2.81
C THR A 284 16.07 -28.96 -1.89
N LEU A 285 15.27 -29.96 -1.48
CA LEU A 285 15.76 -31.09 -0.68
C LEU A 285 16.75 -31.95 -1.47
N LYS A 286 16.51 -32.19 -2.76
CA LYS A 286 17.47 -32.88 -3.64
C LYS A 286 18.80 -32.14 -3.74
N ARG A 287 18.77 -30.81 -3.90
CA ARG A 287 19.99 -29.98 -3.90
C ARG A 287 20.75 -30.02 -2.56
N SER A 288 20.07 -30.43 -1.50
CA SER A 288 20.64 -30.62 -0.16
C SER A 288 20.99 -32.08 0.14
N ASN A 289 20.99 -32.95 -0.88
CA ASN A 289 21.23 -34.40 -0.76
C ASN A 289 20.28 -35.09 0.24
N GLN A 290 18.99 -34.74 0.20
CA GLN A 290 17.95 -35.39 1.00
C GLN A 290 16.90 -36.02 0.07
N PHE A 291 17.32 -37.00 -0.72
CA PHE A 291 16.52 -37.64 -1.77
C PHE A 291 15.33 -38.43 -1.19
N GLY A 292 15.54 -39.18 -0.11
CA GLY A 292 14.49 -39.96 0.55
C GLY A 292 13.39 -39.08 1.16
N VAL A 293 13.77 -37.90 1.68
CA VAL A 293 12.82 -36.91 2.21
C VAL A 293 12.04 -36.24 1.08
N ALA A 294 12.70 -35.92 -0.04
CA ALA A 294 12.05 -35.36 -1.23
C ALA A 294 10.97 -36.30 -1.78
N VAL A 295 11.26 -37.60 -1.90
CA VAL A 295 10.27 -38.62 -2.32
C VAL A 295 9.09 -38.67 -1.35
N ALA A 296 9.34 -38.64 -0.04
CA ALA A 296 8.29 -38.68 0.96
C ALA A 296 7.33 -37.47 0.85
N VAL A 297 7.88 -36.27 0.71
CA VAL A 297 7.10 -35.03 0.53
C VAL A 297 6.18 -35.12 -0.69
N LEU A 298 6.71 -35.59 -1.83
CA LEU A 298 5.93 -35.76 -3.06
C LEU A 298 4.81 -36.80 -2.88
N ARG A 299 5.09 -37.95 -2.25
CA ARG A 299 4.07 -38.99 -1.96
C ARG A 299 2.95 -38.46 -1.06
N PHE A 300 3.32 -37.75 0.01
CA PHE A 300 2.37 -37.18 0.96
C PHE A 300 1.43 -36.18 0.27
N THR A 301 2.01 -35.27 -0.51
CA THR A 301 1.26 -34.23 -1.24
C THR A 301 0.28 -34.84 -2.24
N LEU A 302 0.73 -35.78 -3.06
CA LEU A 302 -0.13 -36.44 -4.06
C LEU A 302 -1.30 -37.18 -3.40
N THR A 303 -1.06 -37.82 -2.25
CA THR A 303 -2.09 -38.52 -1.48
C THR A 303 -3.11 -37.54 -0.89
N ASN A 304 -2.67 -36.40 -0.37
CA ASN A 304 -3.54 -35.36 0.17
C ASN A 304 -4.44 -34.75 -0.91
N VAL A 305 -3.84 -34.40 -2.06
CA VAL A 305 -4.55 -33.79 -3.19
C VAL A 305 -5.61 -34.73 -3.78
N LYS A 306 -5.30 -36.03 -3.94
CA LYS A 306 -6.26 -37.02 -4.44
C LYS A 306 -7.46 -37.22 -3.50
N LYS A 307 -7.27 -37.06 -2.18
CA LYS A 307 -8.34 -37.16 -1.18
C LYS A 307 -9.29 -35.96 -1.20
N ASN A 308 -8.77 -34.78 -1.54
CA ASN A 308 -9.49 -33.50 -1.41
C ASN A 308 -9.92 -32.91 -2.78
N MET A 309 -10.08 -33.74 -3.80
CA MET A 309 -10.41 -33.27 -5.16
C MET A 309 -11.70 -32.43 -5.20
N PRO A 310 -11.72 -31.29 -5.92
CA PRO A 310 -12.90 -30.44 -6.02
C PRO A 310 -14.06 -31.14 -6.76
N GLY A 311 -15.28 -30.77 -6.38
CA GLY A 311 -16.51 -31.36 -6.92
C GLY A 311 -16.85 -30.90 -8.36
N LYS A 312 -16.59 -29.62 -8.69
CA LYS A 312 -16.91 -29.03 -10.01
C LYS A 312 -15.92 -29.40 -11.10
N GLU A 313 -16.42 -29.61 -12.33
CA GLU A 313 -15.59 -29.98 -13.49
C GLU A 313 -14.73 -28.86 -14.06
N SER A 314 -15.15 -27.59 -13.95
CA SER A 314 -14.54 -26.45 -14.66
C SER A 314 -13.04 -26.26 -14.41
N TRP A 315 -12.56 -26.51 -13.19
CA TRP A 315 -11.13 -26.41 -12.83
C TRP A 315 -10.47 -27.79 -12.67
N LYS A 316 -11.26 -28.87 -12.72
CA LYS A 316 -10.81 -30.23 -12.50
C LYS A 316 -9.92 -30.74 -13.63
N SER A 317 -10.14 -30.30 -14.87
CA SER A 317 -9.29 -30.66 -16.01
C SER A 317 -7.86 -30.13 -15.84
N VAL A 318 -7.74 -28.83 -15.54
CA VAL A 318 -6.45 -28.16 -15.30
C VAL A 318 -5.72 -28.78 -14.11
N LEU A 319 -6.44 -29.07 -13.02
CA LEU A 319 -5.87 -29.75 -11.87
C LEU A 319 -5.45 -31.19 -12.17
N LYS A 320 -6.22 -31.94 -12.94
CA LYS A 320 -5.86 -33.31 -13.33
C LYS A 320 -4.57 -33.34 -14.11
N GLU A 321 -4.40 -32.44 -15.09
CA GLU A 321 -3.15 -32.33 -15.85
C GLU A 321 -1.96 -32.06 -14.92
N GLU A 322 -2.10 -31.14 -13.96
CA GLU A 322 -1.03 -30.86 -13.01
C GLU A 322 -0.76 -32.05 -12.07
N ILE A 323 -1.79 -32.76 -11.63
CA ILE A 323 -1.67 -33.97 -10.81
C ILE A 323 -0.95 -35.09 -11.57
N ASP A 324 -1.22 -35.23 -12.87
CA ASP A 324 -0.56 -36.22 -13.72
C ASP A 324 0.92 -35.86 -13.91
N ASN A 325 1.23 -34.58 -14.16
CA ASN A 325 2.61 -34.07 -14.22
C ASN A 325 3.35 -34.28 -12.90
N PHE A 326 2.70 -34.03 -11.77
CA PHE A 326 3.25 -34.24 -10.43
C PHE A 326 3.45 -35.73 -10.11
N SER A 327 2.55 -36.59 -10.58
CA SER A 327 2.68 -38.06 -10.44
C SER A 327 3.88 -38.58 -11.23
N GLU A 328 4.12 -38.05 -12.43
CA GLU A 328 5.29 -38.40 -13.24
C GLU A 328 6.60 -37.89 -12.62
N LEU A 329 6.59 -36.69 -12.01
CA LEU A 329 7.72 -36.17 -11.25
C LEU A 329 8.09 -37.09 -10.07
N LEU A 330 7.09 -37.51 -9.30
CA LEU A 330 7.27 -38.46 -8.20
C LEU A 330 7.88 -39.78 -8.70
N ARG A 331 7.34 -40.35 -9.78
CA ARG A 331 7.85 -41.61 -10.36
C ARG A 331 9.33 -41.53 -10.71
N LYS A 332 9.78 -40.40 -11.28
CA LYS A 332 11.20 -40.16 -11.58
C LYS A 332 12.06 -40.11 -10.32
N HIS A 333 11.57 -39.43 -9.27
CA HIS A 333 12.30 -39.32 -8.00
C HIS A 333 12.40 -40.67 -7.29
N GLU A 334 11.34 -41.47 -7.32
CA GLU A 334 11.33 -42.83 -6.77
C GLU A 334 12.34 -43.72 -7.49
N HIS A 335 12.32 -43.72 -8.82
CA HIS A 335 13.24 -44.52 -9.63
C HIS A 335 14.71 -44.11 -9.40
N GLU A 336 14.99 -42.80 -9.34
CA GLU A 336 16.33 -42.29 -9.07
C GLU A 336 16.81 -42.67 -7.66
N ASN A 337 15.95 -42.56 -6.65
CA ASN A 337 16.29 -42.98 -5.29
C ASN A 337 16.44 -44.50 -5.17
N GLU A 338 15.66 -45.29 -5.91
CA GLU A 338 15.77 -46.75 -5.92
C GLU A 338 17.05 -47.24 -6.60
N PHE A 339 17.52 -46.56 -7.64
CA PHE A 339 18.65 -47.04 -8.47
C PHE A 339 20.00 -46.37 -8.14
N VAL A 340 19.99 -45.11 -7.68
CA VAL A 340 21.22 -44.31 -7.50
C VAL A 340 21.54 -44.09 -6.03
N TRP A 341 20.57 -43.58 -5.25
CA TRP A 341 20.85 -43.02 -3.92
C TRP A 341 20.61 -43.99 -2.77
N HIS A 342 19.59 -44.85 -2.89
CA HIS A 342 19.13 -45.82 -1.89
C HIS A 342 18.84 -45.19 -0.50
N GLU A 343 18.40 -43.92 -0.46
CA GLU A 343 18.07 -43.29 0.82
C GLU A 343 16.76 -43.84 1.40
N LYS A 344 16.72 -43.97 2.73
CA LYS A 344 15.51 -44.38 3.45
C LYS A 344 14.44 -43.30 3.34
N ILE A 345 13.27 -43.68 2.86
CA ILE A 345 12.09 -42.81 2.78
C ILE A 345 11.45 -42.72 4.18
N PRO A 346 11.29 -41.52 4.76
CA PRO A 346 10.59 -41.33 6.04
C PRO A 346 9.14 -41.85 6.03
N SER A 347 8.61 -42.20 7.20
CA SER A 347 7.19 -42.58 7.35
C SER A 347 6.25 -41.40 7.11
N GLU A 348 4.98 -41.66 6.79
CA GLU A 348 3.98 -40.60 6.55
C GLU A 348 3.84 -39.64 7.76
N GLU A 349 3.90 -40.15 8.99
CA GLU A 349 3.77 -39.32 10.19
C GLU A 349 4.97 -38.37 10.38
N MET A 350 6.19 -38.86 10.11
CA MET A 350 7.39 -38.03 10.13
C MET A 350 7.38 -37.01 8.98
N THR A 351 6.87 -37.41 7.82
CA THR A 351 6.76 -36.55 6.64
C THR A 351 5.75 -35.42 6.84
N GLY A 352 4.59 -35.70 7.44
CA GLY A 352 3.61 -34.68 7.82
C GLY A 352 4.19 -33.66 8.78
N ARG A 353 5.06 -34.08 9.72
CA ARG A 353 5.79 -33.16 10.60
C ARG A 353 6.87 -32.36 9.87
N VAL A 354 7.57 -32.94 8.90
CA VAL A 354 8.55 -32.23 8.06
C VAL A 354 7.84 -31.17 7.22
N VAL A 355 6.76 -31.52 6.52
CA VAL A 355 5.93 -30.57 5.76
C VAL A 355 5.39 -29.49 6.69
N SER A 356 4.84 -29.84 7.86
CA SER A 356 4.33 -28.86 8.83
C SER A 356 5.42 -27.97 9.46
N ALA A 357 6.62 -28.49 9.71
CA ALA A 357 7.74 -27.73 10.24
C ALA A 357 8.35 -26.79 9.20
N VAL A 358 8.36 -27.21 7.93
CA VAL A 358 8.75 -26.38 6.78
C VAL A 358 7.73 -25.28 6.59
N VAL A 359 6.43 -25.61 6.57
CA VAL A 359 5.33 -24.64 6.58
C VAL A 359 5.53 -23.66 7.74
N SER A 360 5.78 -24.13 8.97
CA SER A 360 6.00 -23.23 10.11
C SER A 360 7.25 -22.34 9.98
N ALA A 361 8.33 -22.82 9.34
CA ALA A 361 9.55 -22.06 9.06
C ALA A 361 9.39 -21.09 7.87
N GLU A 362 8.48 -21.39 6.94
CA GLU A 362 8.11 -20.56 5.79
C GLU A 362 7.09 -19.48 6.19
N ASN A 363 6.12 -19.82 7.03
CA ASN A 363 5.17 -18.91 7.67
C ASN A 363 5.90 -17.85 8.54
N ALA A 364 7.07 -18.19 9.11
CA ALA A 364 7.92 -17.24 9.82
C ALA A 364 8.56 -16.16 8.90
N VAL A 365 8.46 -16.33 7.58
CA VAL A 365 8.89 -15.38 6.53
C VAL A 365 7.69 -14.57 5.98
N GLN A 366 6.45 -15.00 6.24
CA GLN A 366 5.22 -14.37 5.78
C GLN A 366 4.66 -13.39 6.82
N SER A 367 5.13 -12.14 6.80
CA SER A 367 4.36 -11.03 7.40
C SER A 367 4.64 -9.69 6.73
N SER A 368 4.58 -9.61 5.40
CA SER A 368 4.79 -8.34 4.70
C SER A 368 4.01 -8.20 3.40
N PHE A 369 2.72 -8.57 3.41
CA PHE A 369 1.75 -8.16 2.39
C PHE A 369 0.47 -7.65 3.07
N SER A 370 0.57 -6.56 3.83
CA SER A 370 -0.59 -5.78 4.24
C SER A 370 -0.96 -4.82 3.12
N GLY A 371 -1.95 -5.18 2.31
CA GLY A 371 -2.50 -4.34 1.25
C GLY A 371 -3.12 -3.08 1.81
N THR A 372 -2.38 -1.97 1.74
CA THR A 372 -2.90 -0.60 1.90
C THR A 372 -2.09 0.33 1.01
N ASP A 373 -2.26 0.20 -0.31
CA ASP A 373 -1.98 1.28 -1.23
C ASP A 373 -3.29 2.02 -1.46
N GLY A 374 -3.38 3.23 -0.89
CA GLY A 374 -4.53 4.10 -1.05
C GLY A 374 -4.71 4.50 -2.51
N LEU A 375 -5.89 4.23 -3.06
CA LEU A 375 -6.37 4.87 -4.28
C LEU A 375 -6.36 6.38 -4.07
N LYS A 376 -5.44 7.08 -4.74
CA LYS A 376 -5.58 8.52 -5.00
C LYS A 376 -6.52 8.69 -6.19
N LEU A 377 -7.80 8.91 -5.91
CA LEU A 377 -8.71 9.57 -6.85
C LEU A 377 -8.22 11.01 -7.05
N THR A 378 -7.27 11.19 -7.95
CA THR A 378 -6.86 12.53 -8.43
C THR A 378 -7.86 12.98 -9.46
N TYR A 379 -8.85 13.80 -9.09
CA TYR A 379 -9.40 14.89 -9.91
C TYR A 379 -10.24 15.81 -9.02
N LEU A 380 -10.21 17.12 -9.33
CA LEU A 380 -10.90 18.25 -8.70
C LEU A 380 -10.09 19.05 -7.65
N GLU A 381 -9.27 19.98 -8.14
CA GLU A 381 -9.21 21.32 -7.53
C GLU A 381 -9.35 22.40 -8.62
N PRO A 382 -10.32 23.33 -8.50
CA PRO A 382 -10.44 24.48 -9.38
C PRO A 382 -9.46 25.60 -9.00
N THR A 383 -8.77 26.12 -10.01
CA THR A 383 -7.90 27.30 -9.95
C THR A 383 -8.67 28.58 -9.64
N PHE A 384 -8.16 29.42 -8.71
CA PHE A 384 -8.38 30.88 -8.71
C PHE A 384 -7.15 31.66 -8.22
N THR A 385 -7.13 32.93 -8.60
CA THR A 385 -6.02 33.80 -9.05
C THR A 385 -5.27 34.68 -8.02
N SER A 386 -3.96 34.82 -8.28
CA SER A 386 -3.10 36.05 -8.30
C SER A 386 -2.37 36.55 -7.02
N PRO A 387 -1.21 37.25 -7.17
CA PRO A 387 -0.20 37.43 -6.11
C PRO A 387 0.00 38.90 -5.65
N ARG A 388 0.44 39.13 -4.41
CA ARG A 388 1.06 40.40 -3.94
C ARG A 388 2.09 40.19 -2.80
N PRO A 389 3.03 41.14 -2.58
CA PRO A 389 4.45 40.83 -2.45
C PRO A 389 5.09 41.02 -1.06
N CYS A 390 6.30 40.46 -0.96
CA CYS A 390 7.40 40.61 0.04
C CYS A 390 7.22 41.60 1.20
N VAL A 391 7.44 41.07 2.43
CA VAL A 391 7.73 41.84 3.65
C VAL A 391 9.12 41.46 4.20
N LYS A 392 9.79 42.49 4.75
CA LYS A 392 11.18 42.56 5.21
C LYS A 392 11.50 41.60 6.37
N ARG A 393 12.78 41.17 6.46
CA ARG A 393 13.33 40.27 7.50
C ARG A 393 13.44 40.97 8.86
N GLU A 394 12.85 40.36 9.89
CA GLU A 394 13.17 40.58 11.32
C GLU A 394 14.19 39.53 11.83
N PRO A 395 14.97 39.81 12.89
CA PRO A 395 16.18 39.05 13.24
C PRO A 395 16.01 37.88 14.23
N CYS A 396 14.79 37.49 14.62
CA CYS A 396 14.57 36.44 15.63
C CYS A 396 13.83 35.20 15.10
N ALA A 397 14.08 34.81 13.85
CA ALA A 397 13.49 33.61 13.27
C ALA A 397 14.57 32.57 12.93
N LEU A 398 14.30 31.31 13.29
CA LEU A 398 15.07 30.17 12.84
C LEU A 398 14.62 29.82 11.42
N GLY A 399 15.54 29.88 10.45
CA GLY A 399 15.24 29.57 9.06
C GLY A 399 15.52 28.10 8.75
N THR A 400 14.55 27.38 8.20
CA THR A 400 14.80 26.03 7.65
C THR A 400 14.33 25.98 6.21
N THR A 401 15.13 25.39 5.32
CA THR A 401 14.72 25.14 3.93
C THR A 401 14.76 23.65 3.68
N PHE A 402 13.61 23.09 3.32
CA PHE A 402 13.45 21.68 3.00
C PHE A 402 13.72 21.44 1.51
N PHE A 403 14.51 20.44 1.15
CA PHE A 403 14.84 20.10 -0.25
C PHE A 403 14.44 18.65 -0.63
N TYR A 404 13.44 18.07 0.04
CA TYR A 404 12.98 16.68 -0.05
C TYR A 404 13.84 15.63 0.68
N GLY A 405 13.22 14.57 1.21
CA GLY A 405 13.89 13.49 1.95
C GLY A 405 14.60 14.01 3.21
N ASN A 406 15.86 13.61 3.43
CA ASN A 406 16.64 14.07 4.59
C ASN A 406 17.34 15.42 4.38
N ASN A 407 17.11 16.11 3.24
CA ASN A 407 17.90 17.27 2.87
C ASN A 407 17.32 18.56 3.46
N TRP A 408 18.01 19.08 4.48
CA TRP A 408 17.66 20.34 5.13
C TRP A 408 18.83 21.31 5.11
N LEU A 409 18.54 22.56 4.79
CA LEU A 409 19.44 23.68 5.06
C LEU A 409 18.89 24.47 6.24
N TRP A 410 19.66 24.50 7.31
CA TRP A 410 19.36 25.24 8.52
C TRP A 410 20.11 26.56 8.52
N ASP A 411 19.40 27.65 8.81
CA ASP A 411 19.93 28.97 9.10
C ASP A 411 19.61 29.26 10.58
N VAL A 412 20.54 28.85 11.45
CA VAL A 412 20.36 28.83 12.91
C VAL A 412 21.49 29.63 13.54
N GLY A 413 21.15 30.63 14.36
CA GLY A 413 22.16 31.50 14.97
C GLY A 413 23.06 32.23 13.96
N GLY A 414 22.66 32.35 12.69
CA GLY A 414 23.51 32.88 11.62
C GLY A 414 24.56 31.90 11.09
N ALA A 415 24.52 30.63 11.51
CA ALA A 415 25.20 29.53 10.85
C ALA A 415 24.29 28.90 9.79
N LYS A 416 24.81 28.78 8.56
CA LYS A 416 24.17 28.00 7.50
C LYS A 416 24.77 26.60 7.45
N ILE A 417 23.94 25.60 7.68
CA ILE A 417 24.35 24.20 7.84
C ILE A 417 23.48 23.33 6.93
N LEU A 418 24.10 22.61 6.01
CA LEU A 418 23.45 21.53 5.26
C LEU A 418 23.52 20.25 6.08
N VAL A 419 22.40 19.59 6.28
CA VAL A 419 22.28 18.47 7.22
C VAL A 419 21.90 17.20 6.48
N ASP A 420 22.67 16.15 6.78
CA ASP A 420 22.58 14.80 6.25
C ASP A 420 22.13 14.74 4.79
N PRO A 421 22.87 15.41 3.87
CA PRO A 421 22.46 15.47 2.48
C PRO A 421 22.66 14.11 1.83
N ILE A 422 21.62 13.29 1.80
CA ILE A 422 21.56 12.11 0.95
C ILE A 422 21.08 12.59 -0.42
N LEU A 423 22.00 12.75 -1.40
CA LEU A 423 21.79 12.70 -2.87
C LEU A 423 23.07 12.93 -3.70
N VAL A 424 23.93 11.93 -3.79
CA VAL A 424 24.47 11.57 -5.12
C VAL A 424 24.35 10.07 -5.25
N GLY A 425 23.65 9.62 -6.28
CA GLY A 425 23.47 8.20 -6.56
C GLY A 425 22.11 7.65 -6.14
N ASN A 426 21.90 6.43 -6.61
CA ASN A 426 20.74 5.60 -6.35
C ASN A 426 20.78 5.12 -4.89
N LEU A 427 19.66 5.19 -4.17
CA LEU A 427 19.52 4.42 -2.94
C LEU A 427 19.34 2.96 -3.33
N ASP A 428 20.40 2.16 -3.23
CA ASP A 428 20.36 0.71 -3.38
C ASP A 428 20.80 0.02 -2.08
N PHE A 429 20.18 -1.12 -1.77
CA PHE A 429 20.53 -1.92 -0.58
C PHE A 429 21.72 -2.86 -0.86
N GLY A 430 22.67 -2.45 -1.73
CA GLY A 430 23.72 -3.32 -2.27
C GLY A 430 23.24 -4.28 -3.37
N ILE A 431 21.99 -4.13 -3.85
CA ILE A 431 21.35 -4.96 -4.88
C ILE A 431 20.57 -4.05 -5.85
N PRO A 432 21.22 -3.38 -6.82
CA PRO A 432 20.61 -2.30 -7.61
C PRO A 432 19.42 -2.71 -8.48
N TRP A 433 19.26 -3.99 -8.85
CA TRP A 433 18.10 -4.46 -9.62
C TRP A 433 16.83 -4.65 -8.75
N LEU A 434 16.98 -4.74 -7.43
CA LEU A 434 15.90 -5.00 -6.48
C LEU A 434 15.24 -3.70 -6.01
N TYR A 435 16.06 -2.70 -5.65
CA TYR A 435 15.62 -1.37 -5.30
C TYR A 435 16.68 -0.36 -5.68
N ASP A 436 16.26 0.63 -6.45
CA ASP A 436 17.06 1.75 -6.89
C ASP A 436 16.16 2.99 -6.81
N ALA A 437 16.35 3.84 -5.81
CA ALA A 437 15.57 5.08 -5.70
C ALA A 437 16.38 6.33 -6.07
N ALA A 438 15.83 7.12 -6.99
CA ALA A 438 16.25 8.49 -7.31
C ALA A 438 15.12 9.46 -6.92
N LYS A 439 15.28 10.79 -7.06
CA LYS A 439 14.23 11.77 -6.73
C LYS A 439 13.37 12.15 -7.93
N LYS A 440 12.05 12.29 -7.71
CA LYS A 440 11.07 12.76 -8.71
C LYS A 440 11.06 14.28 -8.75
N PHE A 441 11.64 14.85 -9.80
CA PHE A 441 11.61 16.28 -10.15
C PHE A 441 12.16 17.28 -9.10
N LEU A 442 13.35 17.81 -9.36
CA LEU A 442 13.69 19.20 -9.03
C LEU A 442 13.95 19.95 -10.33
N LYS A 443 12.92 20.63 -10.87
CA LYS A 443 13.10 21.46 -12.07
C LYS A 443 13.99 22.69 -11.83
N ASN A 444 14.31 23.04 -10.57
CA ASN A 444 15.09 24.25 -10.24
C ASN A 444 16.13 24.12 -9.09
N PHE A 445 16.26 22.96 -8.42
CA PHE A 445 17.40 22.71 -7.52
C PHE A 445 18.19 21.51 -8.04
N GLN A 446 19.37 21.83 -8.53
CA GLN A 446 20.33 20.90 -9.08
C GLN A 446 20.76 19.86 -8.01
N THR A 447 21.28 18.72 -8.45
CA THR A 447 21.89 17.65 -7.62
C THR A 447 22.95 18.20 -6.64
N LEU A 448 23.45 17.41 -5.66
CA LEU A 448 24.41 17.94 -4.67
C LEU A 448 25.67 18.57 -5.29
N LYS A 449 26.05 18.12 -6.48
CA LYS A 449 27.20 18.64 -7.22
C LYS A 449 27.04 20.13 -7.60
N PRO A 450 25.98 20.59 -8.29
CA PRO A 450 25.89 22.03 -8.52
C PRO A 450 25.59 22.85 -7.26
N LEU A 451 25.01 22.26 -6.20
CA LEU A 451 24.91 22.93 -4.90
C LEU A 451 26.29 23.19 -4.30
N SER A 452 27.20 22.23 -4.39
CA SER A 452 28.57 22.37 -3.90
C SER A 452 29.39 23.33 -4.76
N GLU A 453 29.20 23.33 -6.08
CA GLU A 453 29.80 24.32 -7.00
C GLU A 453 29.31 25.74 -6.68
N LYS A 454 28.02 25.90 -6.36
CA LYS A 454 27.42 27.21 -6.02
C LYS A 454 27.84 27.71 -4.64
N TYR A 455 28.06 26.82 -3.67
CA TYR A 455 28.44 27.15 -2.31
C TYR A 455 29.64 26.31 -1.83
N PRO A 456 30.85 26.57 -2.32
CA PRO A 456 32.03 25.73 -2.06
C PRO A 456 32.46 25.67 -0.59
N ASN A 457 32.06 26.67 0.20
CA ASN A 457 32.34 26.79 1.62
C ASN A 457 31.12 26.45 2.51
N LEU A 458 30.09 25.83 1.95
CA LEU A 458 28.92 25.41 2.71
C LEU A 458 29.33 24.38 3.75
N ARG A 459 28.93 24.61 5.00
CA ARG A 459 29.16 23.66 6.09
C ARG A 459 28.16 22.53 5.99
N VAL A 460 28.65 21.31 6.03
CA VAL A 460 27.84 20.09 5.97
C VAL A 460 28.04 19.29 7.25
N ILE A 461 26.95 18.77 7.82
CA ILE A 461 26.99 17.78 8.90
C ILE A 461 26.32 16.52 8.39
N ALA A 462 26.95 15.37 8.59
CA ALA A 462 26.42 14.09 8.14
C ALA A 462 26.87 12.94 9.05
N THR A 463 26.23 11.77 8.89
CA THR A 463 26.77 10.52 9.41
C THR A 463 28.06 10.12 8.68
N PRO A 464 29.04 9.49 9.34
CA PRO A 464 30.22 8.90 8.67
C PRO A 464 29.88 7.93 7.53
N ASN A 465 28.68 7.34 7.50
CA ASN A 465 28.24 6.52 6.37
C ASN A 465 28.25 7.29 5.03
N ALA A 466 28.14 8.61 5.06
CA ALA A 466 28.08 9.46 3.87
C ALA A 466 29.47 9.97 3.39
N GLU A 467 30.57 9.59 4.05
CA GLU A 467 31.92 10.11 3.79
C GLU A 467 32.34 9.98 2.33
N ALA A 468 32.31 8.76 1.79
CA ALA A 468 32.69 8.47 0.41
C ALA A 468 31.85 9.23 -0.65
N LEU A 469 30.62 9.63 -0.31
CA LEU A 469 29.72 10.37 -1.19
C LEU A 469 29.93 11.88 -1.12
N LEU A 470 30.27 12.42 0.05
CA LEU A 470 30.32 13.86 0.31
C LEU A 470 31.72 14.45 0.14
N ASP A 471 32.78 13.69 0.44
CA ASP A 471 34.17 14.13 0.27
C ASP A 471 34.50 14.63 -1.15
N PRO A 472 34.00 14.00 -2.24
CA PRO A 472 34.23 14.50 -3.59
C PRO A 472 33.51 15.82 -3.91
N LEU A 473 32.53 16.23 -3.09
CA LEU A 473 31.61 17.33 -3.38
C LEU A 473 31.85 18.54 -2.49
N PHE A 474 32.06 18.33 -1.20
CA PHE A 474 32.13 19.39 -0.19
C PHE A 474 33.47 19.36 0.54
N SER A 475 34.08 20.53 0.70
CA SER A 475 35.36 20.65 1.41
C SER A 475 35.21 20.85 2.93
N ASN A 476 34.00 21.17 3.40
CA ASN A 476 33.72 21.53 4.79
C ASN A 476 32.62 20.65 5.38
N VAL A 477 32.96 19.37 5.58
CA VAL A 477 32.06 18.35 6.14
C VAL A 477 32.50 17.99 7.55
N THR A 478 31.56 17.91 8.48
CA THR A 478 31.75 17.40 9.84
C THR A 478 30.95 16.12 9.99
N TYR A 479 31.66 14.99 10.07
CA TYR A 479 31.04 13.69 10.34
C TYR A 479 30.90 13.48 11.85
N LEU A 480 29.70 13.14 12.31
CA LEU A 480 29.40 12.92 13.73
C LEU A 480 28.87 11.51 13.96
N GLU A 481 29.50 10.76 14.86
CA GLU A 481 28.93 9.52 15.41
C GLU A 481 27.86 9.84 16.46
N PRO A 482 26.87 8.97 16.69
CA PRO A 482 25.90 9.15 17.77
C PRO A 482 26.57 9.44 19.12
N GLY A 483 26.13 10.53 19.77
CA GLY A 483 26.68 11.02 21.03
C GLY A 483 27.77 12.09 20.86
N GLN A 484 28.42 12.19 19.70
CA GLN A 484 29.38 13.25 19.41
C GLN A 484 28.69 14.59 19.18
N SER A 485 29.42 15.68 19.42
CA SER A 485 28.94 17.03 19.16
C SER A 485 30.02 17.90 18.54
N SER A 486 29.61 18.81 17.67
CA SER A 486 30.45 19.85 17.10
C SER A 486 29.91 21.23 17.45
N VAL A 487 30.80 22.20 17.65
CA VAL A 487 30.47 23.60 17.87
C VAL A 487 30.83 24.38 16.62
N ILE A 488 29.84 25.03 16.03
CA ILE A 488 29.93 25.77 14.78
C ILE A 488 29.86 27.25 15.07
N GLU A 489 30.95 27.96 14.80
CA GLU A 489 31.01 29.42 14.93
C GLU A 489 30.39 30.08 13.69
N ALA A 490 29.27 30.77 13.87
CA ALA A 490 28.57 31.52 12.84
C ALA A 490 29.35 32.78 12.43
N ARG A 491 29.02 33.35 11.26
CA ARG A 491 29.70 34.56 10.73
C ARG A 491 29.49 35.80 11.61
N ASN A 492 28.48 35.79 12.47
CA ASN A 492 28.17 36.84 13.43
C ASN A 492 28.86 36.64 14.80
N GLY A 493 29.78 35.67 14.93
CA GLY A 493 30.51 35.36 16.16
C GLY A 493 29.73 34.52 17.19
N SER A 494 28.49 34.12 16.88
CA SER A 494 27.72 33.23 17.76
C SER A 494 28.07 31.76 17.53
N THR A 495 27.90 30.90 18.53
CA THR A 495 28.26 29.47 18.44
C THR A 495 27.03 28.57 18.50
N VAL A 496 26.85 27.70 17.51
CA VAL A 496 25.79 26.70 17.48
C VAL A 496 26.37 25.34 17.78
N LYS A 497 25.87 24.65 18.81
CA LYS A 497 26.27 23.27 19.10
C LYS A 497 25.32 22.30 18.41
N VAL A 498 25.86 21.36 17.64
CA VAL A 498 25.11 20.26 17.03
C VAL A 498 25.57 18.96 17.65
N GLN A 499 24.64 18.15 18.15
CA GLN A 499 24.91 16.84 18.72
C GLN A 499 24.16 15.76 17.94
N ALA A 500 24.86 14.72 17.50
CA ALA A 500 24.25 13.58 16.84
C ALA A 500 23.57 12.65 17.86
N THR A 501 22.39 12.14 17.50
CA THR A 501 21.63 11.14 18.26
C THR A 501 21.52 9.86 17.45
N ALA A 502 21.44 8.71 18.12
CA ALA A 502 21.35 7.42 17.45
C ALA A 502 19.95 7.23 16.85
N GLY A 503 19.89 7.08 15.52
CA GLY A 503 18.73 6.61 14.77
C GLY A 503 18.81 5.09 14.47
N PRO A 504 17.97 4.58 13.56
CA PRO A 504 17.94 3.17 13.20
C PRO A 504 19.12 2.78 12.28
N VAL A 505 19.42 1.48 12.22
CA VAL A 505 20.33 0.91 11.21
C VAL A 505 19.48 0.54 9.99
N LEU A 506 19.62 1.28 8.88
CA LEU A 506 18.77 1.14 7.69
C LEU A 506 19.38 0.27 6.56
N GLY A 507 20.58 -0.30 6.79
CA GLY A 507 21.24 -1.21 5.86
C GLY A 507 21.63 -2.53 6.53
N PRO A 508 22.63 -3.25 5.99
CA PRO A 508 23.12 -4.48 6.60
C PRO A 508 23.46 -4.32 8.08
N PRO A 509 23.35 -5.37 8.91
CA PRO A 509 23.47 -5.26 10.36
C PRO A 509 24.86 -4.83 10.83
N TRP A 510 25.85 -4.75 9.93
CA TRP A 510 27.20 -4.23 10.17
C TRP A 510 27.37 -2.74 9.78
N GLN A 511 26.36 -2.10 9.19
CA GLN A 511 26.38 -0.66 8.88
C GLN A 511 26.18 0.16 10.17
N ARG A 512 26.78 1.35 10.21
CA ARG A 512 26.61 2.27 11.35
C ARG A 512 25.16 2.75 11.40
N PRO A 513 24.60 3.02 12.59
CA PRO A 513 23.28 3.64 12.70
C PRO A 513 23.24 4.99 11.97
N GLU A 514 22.07 5.33 11.44
CA GLU A 514 21.81 6.67 10.92
C GLU A 514 21.66 7.68 12.08
N ASN A 515 21.71 8.98 11.77
CA ASN A 515 21.70 10.03 12.77
C ASN A 515 20.37 10.79 12.85
N GLY A 516 19.98 11.14 14.07
CA GLY A 516 19.23 12.37 14.35
C GLY A 516 20.18 13.47 14.81
N TYR A 517 19.70 14.71 14.93
CA TYR A 517 20.51 15.82 15.43
C TYR A 517 19.73 16.70 16.40
N LEU A 518 20.40 17.08 17.50
CA LEU A 518 19.96 18.12 18.40
C LEU A 518 20.83 19.37 18.20
N VAL A 519 20.19 20.48 17.88
CA VAL A 519 20.85 21.78 17.69
C VAL A 519 20.55 22.67 18.87
N ILE A 520 21.60 23.19 19.49
CA ILE A 520 21.55 24.05 20.68
C ILE A 520 22.16 25.40 20.31
N THR A 521 21.37 26.45 20.43
CA THR A 521 21.81 27.84 20.20
C THR A 521 22.53 28.39 21.44
N PRO A 522 23.45 29.38 21.29
CA PRO A 522 24.39 29.79 22.36
C PRO A 522 23.72 30.40 23.59
N GLU A 523 22.48 30.86 23.49
CA GLU A 523 21.73 31.41 24.62
C GLU A 523 20.90 30.34 25.37
N GLY A 524 20.95 29.06 24.93
CA GLY A 524 20.11 27.98 25.47
C GLY A 524 18.61 28.18 25.22
N LYS A 525 18.23 29.18 24.42
CA LYS A 525 16.85 29.65 24.25
C LYS A 525 16.03 28.89 23.21
N SER A 526 16.68 28.09 22.36
CA SER A 526 15.97 27.28 21.38
C SER A 526 16.74 26.02 21.04
N THR A 527 16.07 24.89 21.19
CA THR A 527 16.59 23.57 20.82
C THR A 527 15.75 22.98 19.68
N LEU A 528 16.41 22.73 18.55
CA LEU A 528 15.82 22.05 17.41
C LEU A 528 16.21 20.57 17.48
N TYR A 529 15.23 19.67 17.49
CA TYR A 529 15.47 18.25 17.31
C TYR A 529 15.03 17.81 15.91
N TYR A 530 15.92 17.13 15.22
CA TYR A 530 15.70 16.57 13.89
C TYR A 530 15.83 15.05 13.95
N GLU A 531 14.76 14.35 13.62
CA GLU A 531 14.70 12.89 13.56
C GLU A 531 14.08 12.45 12.23
N PRO A 532 14.87 12.08 11.22
CA PRO A 532 14.34 11.78 9.90
C PRO A 532 13.81 10.35 9.73
N HIS A 533 13.94 9.47 10.73
CA HIS A 533 13.64 8.04 10.57
C HIS A 533 12.49 7.52 11.44
N CYS A 534 11.88 8.38 12.27
CA CYS A 534 10.83 8.02 13.23
C CYS A 534 11.25 6.98 14.30
N VAL A 535 12.55 6.69 14.44
CA VAL A 535 13.11 5.79 15.46
C VAL A 535 14.22 6.53 16.18
N TYR A 536 14.06 6.74 17.48
CA TYR A 536 15.03 7.48 18.30
C TYR A 536 15.42 6.68 19.55
N ASN A 537 16.62 6.95 20.06
CA ASN A 537 17.11 6.37 21.31
C ASN A 537 16.60 7.17 22.52
N THR A 538 15.64 6.62 23.26
CA THR A 538 15.01 7.24 24.44
C THR A 538 16.03 7.68 25.50
N SER A 539 16.97 6.80 25.85
CA SER A 539 18.00 7.09 26.87
C SER A 539 18.92 8.27 26.50
N SER A 540 19.08 8.57 25.21
CA SER A 540 19.89 9.71 24.74
C SER A 540 19.17 11.07 24.83
N LEU A 541 17.85 11.05 25.04
CA LEU A 541 16.98 12.23 25.04
C LEU A 541 16.33 12.52 26.40
N GLU A 542 16.26 11.56 27.34
CA GLU A 542 15.60 11.65 28.67
C GLU A 542 15.88 12.94 29.48
N SER A 543 17.00 13.62 29.25
CA SER A 543 17.41 14.87 29.95
C SER A 543 17.46 16.12 29.07
N LYS A 544 17.00 16.04 27.81
CA LYS A 544 17.14 17.11 26.81
C LYS A 544 15.77 17.73 26.48
N ARG A 545 15.78 19.01 26.13
CA ARG A 545 14.60 19.76 25.68
C ARG A 545 14.74 20.13 24.21
N ALA A 546 13.62 20.23 23.50
CA ALA A 546 13.48 20.69 22.11
C ALA A 546 12.20 21.52 21.99
N ASP A 547 12.33 22.76 21.54
CA ASP A 547 11.20 23.66 21.27
C ASP A 547 10.62 23.44 19.87
N ILE A 548 11.47 22.94 18.96
CA ILE A 548 11.15 22.67 17.57
C ILE A 548 11.49 21.22 17.28
N VAL A 549 10.55 20.48 16.69
CA VAL A 549 10.79 19.10 16.23
C VAL A 549 10.53 19.01 14.72
N ILE A 550 11.54 18.56 13.97
CA ILE A 550 11.42 18.19 12.57
C ILE A 550 11.44 16.66 12.49
N THR A 551 10.34 16.06 12.06
CA THR A 551 10.19 14.59 11.98
C THR A 551 9.21 14.21 10.88
N PRO A 552 9.35 13.03 10.24
CA PRO A 552 8.31 12.52 9.36
C PRO A 552 7.02 12.27 10.15
N VAL A 553 5.90 12.65 9.55
CA VAL A 553 4.55 12.39 10.10
C VAL A 553 3.76 11.40 9.24
N ILE A 554 4.34 11.00 8.11
CA ILE A 554 3.84 9.98 7.22
C ILE A 554 4.88 8.86 7.22
N LYS A 555 4.45 7.65 7.58
CA LYS A 555 5.32 6.49 7.65
C LYS A 555 5.57 5.98 6.24
N GLN A 556 6.84 5.81 5.87
CA GLN A 556 7.21 4.99 4.71
C GLN A 556 7.53 3.58 5.19
N LEU A 557 6.71 2.63 4.78
CA LEU A 557 6.94 1.22 5.04
C LEU A 557 7.99 0.72 4.06
N LEU A 558 9.25 0.60 4.49
CA LEU A 558 10.24 -0.12 3.70
C LEU A 558 9.96 -1.63 3.77
N PRO A 559 10.03 -2.37 2.65
CA PRO A 559 9.87 -3.82 2.67
C PRO A 559 10.94 -4.46 3.56
N TYR A 560 10.51 -5.37 4.43
CA TYR A 560 11.37 -6.07 5.38
C TYR A 560 12.41 -6.93 4.66
N LEU A 561 13.61 -6.39 4.45
CA LEU A 561 14.75 -7.11 3.87
C LEU A 561 15.57 -7.80 4.96
N GLY A 562 14.99 -8.74 5.71
CA GLY A 562 15.66 -9.86 6.41
C GLY A 562 16.99 -9.68 7.17
N LEU A 563 17.46 -8.45 7.42
CA LEU A 563 18.76 -8.15 8.01
C LEU A 563 18.56 -8.08 9.51
N ARG A 564 18.98 -9.16 10.15
CA ARG A 564 18.73 -9.54 11.55
C ARG A 564 19.37 -8.55 12.54
N THR A 565 18.85 -7.32 12.67
CA THR A 565 19.13 -6.47 13.82
C THR A 565 18.25 -6.92 14.98
N ARG A 566 18.81 -7.75 15.86
CA ARG A 566 18.22 -8.13 17.15
C ARG A 566 17.94 -6.86 17.98
N ARG A 567 16.76 -6.24 17.85
CA ARG A 567 16.06 -5.45 18.90
C ARG A 567 14.76 -4.73 18.52
N CYS A 568 14.15 -4.97 17.35
CA CYS A 568 12.77 -4.51 17.11
C CYS A 568 11.80 -5.66 17.32
N THR A 569 11.54 -6.00 18.59
CA THR A 569 10.49 -6.96 18.96
C THR A 569 9.13 -6.28 18.98
N SER A 570 8.14 -6.99 18.43
CA SER A 570 6.69 -6.86 18.60
C SER A 570 5.94 -5.88 17.67
N THR A 571 5.11 -6.48 16.82
CA THR A 571 3.69 -6.12 16.61
C THR A 571 3.28 -4.72 17.07
N CYS A 572 3.49 -3.72 16.22
CA CYS A 572 2.74 -2.48 16.32
C CYS A 572 1.45 -2.66 15.51
N LYS A 573 0.40 -3.19 16.15
CA LYS A 573 -0.95 -2.78 15.75
C LYS A 573 -1.00 -1.25 15.96
N ALA A 574 -1.49 -0.55 14.95
CA ALA A 574 -2.08 0.80 15.01
C ALA A 574 -1.33 1.92 14.28
N ALA A 575 -1.97 2.40 13.21
CA ALA A 575 -1.93 3.81 12.83
C ALA A 575 -2.29 4.74 14.01
N GLU A 576 -3.07 4.26 15.00
CA GLU A 576 -3.40 4.98 16.24
C GLU A 576 -2.30 4.97 17.33
N CYS A 577 -1.32 4.04 17.32
CA CYS A 577 -0.29 3.97 18.36
C CYS A 577 0.97 4.77 18.03
N GLN A 578 1.34 4.98 16.76
CA GLN A 578 2.65 5.58 16.46
C GLN A 578 2.68 7.09 16.71
N ILE A 579 1.61 7.80 16.38
CA ILE A 579 1.47 9.24 16.70
C ILE A 579 1.29 9.42 18.22
N ARG A 580 0.57 8.50 18.88
CA ARG A 580 0.49 8.43 20.34
C ARG A 580 1.82 8.11 21.01
N ILE A 581 2.72 7.30 20.45
CA ILE A 581 3.97 6.93 21.13
C ILE A 581 5.05 8.00 20.94
N VAL A 582 5.18 8.60 19.75
CA VAL A 582 6.10 9.74 19.56
C VAL A 582 5.58 10.99 20.30
N LEU A 583 4.27 11.22 20.37
CA LEU A 583 3.71 12.35 21.12
C LEU A 583 3.56 12.05 22.62
N LEU A 584 3.02 10.91 23.08
CA LEU A 584 2.84 10.60 24.51
C LEU A 584 4.11 10.12 25.22
N ASP A 585 5.05 9.41 24.59
CA ASP A 585 6.31 9.05 25.27
C ASP A 585 7.25 10.27 25.35
N ALA A 586 7.20 11.15 24.34
CA ALA A 586 7.75 12.51 24.42
C ALA A 586 7.01 13.37 25.47
N TYR A 587 5.69 13.28 25.58
CA TYR A 587 4.93 14.16 26.48
C TYR A 587 4.89 13.68 27.95
N GLN A 588 4.95 12.37 28.22
CA GLN A 588 4.85 11.80 29.58
C GLN A 588 6.20 11.50 30.25
N ARG A 589 7.31 11.41 29.50
CA ARG A 589 8.62 11.02 30.08
C ARG A 589 9.76 11.97 29.75
N LEU A 590 9.73 12.61 28.58
CA LEU A 590 10.57 13.77 28.34
C LEU A 590 9.91 14.98 28.98
N CYS A 591 10.69 15.84 29.62
CA CYS A 591 10.23 17.17 30.04
C CYS A 591 10.00 18.09 28.81
N PHE A 592 9.20 17.65 27.83
CA PHE A 592 8.69 18.45 26.71
C PHE A 592 7.40 19.18 27.12
N THR A 593 7.40 19.82 28.29
CA THR A 593 6.34 20.77 28.69
C THR A 593 6.30 22.04 27.84
N PHE A 594 7.11 22.14 26.77
CA PHE A 594 7.31 23.35 25.97
C PHE A 594 7.54 23.12 24.47
N CYS A 595 7.37 21.91 23.92
CA CYS A 595 7.46 21.75 22.46
C CYS A 595 6.35 22.59 21.80
N ARG A 596 6.77 23.64 21.09
CA ARG A 596 5.87 24.69 20.58
C ARG A 596 5.64 24.60 19.09
N VAL A 597 6.57 24.02 18.35
CA VAL A 597 6.50 23.94 16.88
C VAL A 597 6.89 22.55 16.39
N ILE A 598 6.02 21.93 15.60
CA ILE A 598 6.32 20.69 14.88
C ILE A 598 6.33 20.98 13.38
N VAL A 599 7.41 20.57 12.72
CA VAL A 599 7.60 20.71 11.28
C VAL A 599 7.56 19.30 10.66
N PRO A 600 6.46 18.92 10.01
CA PRO A 600 6.33 17.60 9.41
C PRO A 600 7.25 17.45 8.19
N MET A 601 7.96 16.33 8.11
CA MET A 601 8.68 15.91 6.91
C MET A 601 7.82 15.00 6.03
N THR A 602 7.87 15.22 4.72
CA THR A 602 7.30 14.31 3.72
C THR A 602 8.44 13.56 3.03
N ASN A 603 8.73 12.34 3.50
CA ASN A 603 9.79 11.51 2.92
C ASN A 603 9.36 10.78 1.61
N GLY A 604 8.09 10.96 1.19
CA GLY A 604 7.39 10.23 0.12
C GLY A 604 7.80 10.47 -1.33
N ASP A 605 8.46 11.57 -1.68
CA ASP A 605 8.65 11.98 -3.09
C ASP A 605 9.98 11.48 -3.69
N LEU A 606 10.06 10.18 -3.96
CA LEU A 606 11.18 9.52 -4.68
C LEU A 606 10.69 8.93 -6.03
N ASP A 607 11.48 9.12 -7.10
CA ASP A 607 11.39 8.35 -8.35
C ASP A 607 12.16 7.04 -8.16
N ALA A 608 11.47 6.04 -7.65
CA ALA A 608 12.07 4.73 -7.41
C ALA A 608 11.85 3.77 -8.60
N LYS A 609 12.92 3.08 -9.00
CA LYS A 609 13.02 2.05 -10.03
C LYS A 609 13.42 0.70 -9.38
N GLY A 610 13.09 -0.41 -10.04
CA GLY A 610 13.27 -1.76 -9.48
C GLY A 610 11.95 -2.41 -9.06
N LEU A 611 12.03 -3.48 -8.27
CA LEU A 611 10.86 -4.30 -7.87
C LEU A 611 10.19 -3.81 -6.59
N LEU A 612 10.95 -3.14 -5.71
CA LEU A 612 10.50 -2.64 -4.41
C LEU A 612 9.93 -1.19 -4.36
N PRO A 613 10.05 -0.30 -5.37
CA PRO A 613 9.38 1.01 -5.37
C PRO A 613 7.87 0.95 -5.11
N SER A 614 7.20 -0.07 -5.66
CA SER A 614 5.77 -0.32 -5.47
C SER A 614 5.45 -1.05 -4.16
N LEU A 615 6.44 -1.23 -3.28
CA LEU A 615 6.31 -1.87 -1.96
C LEU A 615 6.60 -0.89 -0.81
N VAL A 616 6.93 0.37 -1.14
CA VAL A 616 7.04 1.45 -0.18
C VAL A 616 5.69 2.14 -0.07
N SER A 617 4.85 1.69 0.85
CA SER A 617 3.55 2.32 1.12
C SER A 617 3.69 3.46 2.13
N ALA A 618 2.88 4.50 1.93
CA ALA A 618 2.79 5.66 2.82
C ALA A 618 1.57 5.50 3.75
N GLU A 619 1.78 5.43 5.06
CA GLU A 619 0.72 5.29 6.06
C GLU A 619 0.58 6.59 6.87
N GLY A 620 -0.63 7.18 6.88
CA GLY A 620 -0.95 8.44 7.57
C GLY A 620 -1.07 9.67 6.65
N THR A 621 -1.70 10.75 7.14
CA THR A 621 -1.78 12.06 6.46
C THR A 621 -1.35 13.18 7.41
N VAL A 622 -0.98 14.34 6.86
CA VAL A 622 -0.63 15.49 7.71
C VAL A 622 -1.88 16.01 8.43
N GLU A 623 -3.06 15.80 7.86
CA GLU A 623 -4.37 16.19 8.40
C GLU A 623 -4.73 15.32 9.60
N SER A 624 -4.59 13.99 9.49
CA SER A 624 -4.81 13.08 10.63
C SER A 624 -3.80 13.33 11.75
N PHE A 625 -2.56 13.68 11.39
CA PHE A 625 -1.56 14.13 12.35
C PHE A 625 -1.98 15.43 13.07
N LYS A 626 -2.45 16.45 12.33
CA LYS A 626 -2.93 17.71 12.92
C LYS A 626 -4.11 17.48 13.88
N GLU A 627 -5.05 16.62 13.50
CA GLU A 627 -6.19 16.26 14.37
C GLU A 627 -5.72 15.58 15.66
N LEU A 628 -4.80 14.61 15.57
CA LEU A 628 -4.28 13.92 16.75
C LEU A 628 -3.44 14.86 17.63
N LEU A 629 -2.62 15.71 17.02
CA LEU A 629 -1.83 16.71 17.73
C LEU A 629 -2.73 17.72 18.46
N SER A 630 -3.82 18.17 17.85
CA SER A 630 -4.75 19.11 18.49
C SER A 630 -5.43 18.55 19.75
N LYS A 631 -5.53 17.21 19.84
CA LYS A 631 -6.09 16.51 21.01
C LYS A 631 -5.06 16.32 22.12
N GLU A 632 -3.81 15.99 21.76
CA GLU A 632 -2.76 15.64 22.74
C GLU A 632 -1.89 16.85 23.16
N LEU A 633 -1.67 17.80 22.25
CA LEU A 633 -0.84 18.99 22.42
C LEU A 633 -1.54 20.23 21.81
N PRO A 634 -2.59 20.76 22.46
CA PRO A 634 -3.37 21.88 21.93
C PRO A 634 -2.54 23.17 21.72
N ASP A 635 -1.43 23.33 22.46
CA ASP A 635 -0.55 24.49 22.39
C ASP A 635 0.57 24.37 21.33
N ALA A 636 0.71 23.21 20.68
CA ALA A 636 1.74 22.98 19.67
C ALA A 636 1.27 23.44 18.27
N GLN A 637 2.10 24.23 17.60
CA GLN A 637 1.84 24.71 16.24
C GLN A 637 2.48 23.78 15.19
N VAL A 638 1.71 23.39 14.17
CA VAL A 638 2.25 22.68 13.00
C VAL A 638 2.61 23.67 11.91
N LEU A 639 3.86 23.67 11.46
CA LEU A 639 4.32 24.49 10.33
C LEU A 639 4.73 23.58 9.16
N GLN A 640 3.90 23.49 8.13
CA GLN A 640 4.20 22.67 6.95
C GLN A 640 5.27 23.32 6.07
N PRO A 641 6.41 22.65 5.80
CA PRO A 641 7.42 23.17 4.90
C PRO A 641 6.99 23.03 3.43
N THR A 642 7.27 24.04 2.61
CA THR A 642 7.19 23.93 1.14
C THR A 642 8.60 23.68 0.59
N PRO A 643 8.83 22.61 -0.20
CA PRO A 643 10.15 22.32 -0.74
C PRO A 643 10.76 23.51 -1.51
N GLY A 644 12.03 23.81 -1.24
CA GLY A 644 12.78 24.91 -1.83
C GLY A 644 12.40 26.31 -1.33
N VAL A 645 11.38 26.44 -0.49
CA VAL A 645 10.95 27.72 0.10
C VAL A 645 11.44 27.79 1.55
N PRO A 646 12.19 28.85 1.93
CA PRO A 646 12.59 29.04 3.30
C PRO A 646 11.38 29.19 4.24
N LEU A 647 11.26 28.29 5.20
CA LEU A 647 10.31 28.36 6.31
C LEU A 647 10.95 29.16 7.45
N GLN A 648 10.28 30.22 7.88
CA GLN A 648 10.69 31.02 9.03
C GLN A 648 9.91 30.56 10.27
N ILE A 649 10.63 30.06 11.26
CA ILE A 649 10.05 29.61 12.52
C ILE A 649 10.24 30.75 13.53
N PRO A 650 9.15 31.42 13.96
CA PRO A 650 9.26 32.54 14.89
C PRO A 650 9.76 32.05 16.25
N LEU A 651 10.89 32.57 16.70
CA LEU A 651 11.38 32.34 18.06
C LEU A 651 10.72 33.39 18.95
N ARG A 652 9.69 33.02 19.72
CA ARG A 652 9.16 33.95 20.72
C ARG A 652 10.17 34.09 21.85
N PRO A 653 10.52 35.31 22.30
CA PRO A 653 11.21 35.47 23.57
C PRO A 653 10.29 34.94 24.68
N ASN A 654 10.81 34.09 25.55
CA ASN A 654 10.05 33.60 26.69
C ASN A 654 9.53 34.80 27.50
N LEU A 655 8.22 34.84 27.76
CA LEU A 655 7.72 35.58 28.92
C LEU A 655 8.33 34.93 30.18
N PRO A 656 8.63 35.74 31.21
CA PRO A 656 9.43 35.35 32.38
C PRO A 656 8.90 34.13 33.14
#